data_AF-A0A1I6YSE3-F1
#
_entry.id   AF-A0A1I6YSE3-F1
#
_cell.length_a   1.000
_cell.length_b   1.000
_cell.length_c   1.000
_cell.angle_alpha   90.00
_cell.angle_beta   90.00
_cell.angle_gamma   90.00
#
_symmetry.space_group_name_H-M   'P 1'
#
loop_
_entity.id
_entity.type
_entity.pdbx_description
1 polymer ?
#
loop_
_entity_poly.entity_id
_entity_poly.type
_entity_poly.pdbx_seq_one_letter_code
_entity_poly.pdbx_strand_id
1 'polypeptide(L)'
;MMKKMKTFCKASLIFMALILFLIASTASIVTAEKVSPVITETQITSNVSDQMLPDIYGDKIVWHDTRNGNLDIYMYDLSTSKETQITSNESWQGWPDIYEDRIVWEDERNGVSNPDIYMYNLSTSEETQITTNESFQFNPAIYGDKIIWQDFRENRDGDAETDIYVYDLSAHNETSIATTALGCWGNPHPMICGDKVVWYDCLDESRRGIYIYDLSSNKKTLISADGSKPAIYGDKIVYVKDSVNLYLYNISTSTETKISTIGSYKKSISIYGNRIVWEDYRSDHPDIYMYDISNSTETRITTSESVDDPVAGTYNPVIYSDRIVWQDYRNGNNDIYMATLTWDEEPSQDDNNSNDSNTSDNEIQITTSGSADGPSTYGDKIVYASTRNGNTDVYMYDRTTKKETRITSSPDAQRCPAIYGNRIVWQDDGGEDDGYTNHGIFMYDISTNKKMRISPTGLAYDPAIYGNRIVYSSTRNGNTDVYMYDLSTKKETQITSSPDAQTHPVIYENRIVWQDDGGKDDGYTNHGIFMYDIFTNKKMRISPTELAYEPAIYGNRIVYSNTRNGNTDVYMYDLSTKKETQITNSPDAQRSPAIYGNRIVWQDDGGEDDGFTNHGIFMYDISTNKKMRISSSGLAYQPVIYDNRIVWLYDDGYNSNIYMREI
;
A
#
# COMPACT_ATOMS: atom_id res chain seq x y z
N MET A 1 -56.98 37.10 50.17
CA MET A 1 -55.73 37.74 49.72
C MET A 1 -54.68 36.65 49.56
N MET A 2 -54.59 36.06 48.36
CA MET A 2 -53.55 36.30 47.34
C MET A 2 -52.27 35.50 47.62
N LYS A 3 -52.13 34.30 47.04
CA LYS A 3 -51.56 33.97 45.71
C LYS A 3 -50.04 34.23 45.59
N LYS A 4 -49.27 33.15 45.43
CA LYS A 4 -48.46 32.76 44.24
C LYS A 4 -47.64 31.49 44.59
N MET A 5 -47.90 30.30 44.05
CA MET A 5 -47.64 29.77 42.69
C MET A 5 -46.21 29.98 42.17
N LYS A 6 -45.41 28.89 42.15
CA LYS A 6 -45.05 28.10 40.94
C LYS A 6 -44.10 26.96 41.36
N THR A 7 -44.56 25.70 41.35
CA THR A 7 -44.26 24.67 40.33
C THR A 7 -42.85 24.08 40.41
N PHE A 8 -42.70 22.94 41.10
CA PHE A 8 -41.69 21.92 40.78
C PHE A 8 -42.37 20.54 40.91
N CYS A 9 -42.51 19.87 39.77
CA CYS A 9 -43.21 18.61 39.63
C CYS A 9 -42.19 17.52 39.28
N LYS A 10 -42.22 16.42 40.04
CA LYS A 10 -41.89 15.03 39.63
C LYS A 10 -40.49 14.74 39.10
N ALA A 11 -39.68 14.09 39.93
CA ALA A 11 -39.13 12.75 39.70
C ALA A 11 -38.00 12.46 40.70
N SER A 12 -38.34 12.04 41.92
CA SER A 12 -37.37 11.49 42.88
C SER A 12 -37.97 10.22 43.47
N LEU A 13 -37.99 9.16 42.65
CA LEU A 13 -38.28 7.78 43.08
C LEU A 13 -37.73 6.71 42.12
N ILE A 14 -36.81 7.09 41.20
CA ILE A 14 -36.02 6.16 40.38
C ILE A 14 -34.53 6.43 40.62
N PHE A 15 -34.13 6.45 41.89
CA PHE A 15 -32.73 6.60 42.31
C PHE A 15 -32.30 5.55 43.35
N MET A 16 -33.12 4.51 43.56
CA MET A 16 -32.83 3.36 44.43
C MET A 16 -33.09 2.03 43.69
N ALA A 17 -32.54 1.89 42.48
CA ALA A 17 -32.48 0.60 41.77
C ALA A 17 -31.28 0.48 40.81
N LEU A 18 -30.26 1.34 40.96
CA LEU A 18 -29.09 1.39 40.06
C LEU A 18 -27.75 1.38 40.81
N ILE A 19 -27.76 0.92 42.07
CA ILE A 19 -26.56 0.69 42.88
C ILE A 19 -26.74 -0.66 43.58
N LEU A 20 -26.61 -1.77 42.83
CA LEU A 20 -26.29 -3.13 43.33
C LEU A 20 -26.29 -4.13 42.15
N PHE A 21 -25.48 -3.86 41.13
CA PHE A 21 -24.91 -4.87 40.24
C PHE A 21 -23.54 -4.38 39.76
N LEU A 22 -22.66 -4.12 40.74
CA LEU A 22 -21.22 -4.00 40.52
C LEU A 22 -20.63 -5.34 40.95
N ILE A 23 -20.87 -6.37 40.14
CA ILE A 23 -20.03 -7.56 40.17
C ILE A 23 -18.81 -7.15 39.35
N ALA A 24 -17.70 -6.98 40.05
CA ALA A 24 -16.40 -6.78 39.44
C ALA A 24 -16.08 -7.98 38.55
N SER A 25 -16.30 -7.85 37.24
CA SER A 25 -15.50 -8.60 36.28
C SER A 25 -14.14 -7.92 36.27
N THR A 26 -13.19 -8.46 37.02
CA THR A 26 -11.78 -8.26 36.70
C THR A 26 -11.56 -8.95 35.36
N ALA A 27 -11.86 -8.25 34.26
CA ALA A 27 -11.28 -8.59 32.98
C ALA A 27 -9.78 -8.38 33.19
N SER A 28 -9.06 -9.49 33.32
CA SER A 28 -7.61 -9.48 33.18
C SER A 28 -7.34 -8.83 31.83
N ILE A 29 -6.84 -7.59 31.84
CA ILE A 29 -6.29 -6.96 30.65
C ILE A 29 -5.06 -7.81 30.32
N VAL A 30 -5.22 -8.76 29.40
CA VAL A 30 -4.09 -9.37 28.73
C VAL A 30 -3.45 -8.24 27.96
N THR A 31 -2.31 -7.77 28.45
CA THR A 31 -1.49 -6.81 27.74
C THR A 31 -0.85 -7.62 26.62
N ALA A 32 -1.36 -7.48 25.40
CA ALA A 32 -0.69 -8.04 24.22
C ALA A 32 0.76 -7.53 24.22
N GLU A 33 1.71 -8.45 24.16
CA GLU A 33 3.13 -8.11 24.12
C GLU A 33 3.38 -7.29 22.86
N LYS A 34 3.95 -6.08 23.03
CA LYS A 34 4.27 -5.21 21.89
C LYS A 34 5.40 -5.83 21.11
N VAL A 35 5.07 -6.58 20.07
CA VAL A 35 6.06 -7.07 19.10
C VAL A 35 6.74 -5.83 18.51
N SER A 36 8.07 -5.78 18.53
CA SER A 36 8.87 -4.73 17.91
C SER A 36 9.72 -5.37 16.81
N PRO A 37 10.00 -4.68 15.69
CA PRO A 37 10.81 -5.26 14.64
C PRO A 37 12.27 -5.38 15.09
N VAL A 38 12.93 -6.45 14.68
CA VAL A 38 14.38 -6.49 14.48
C VAL A 38 14.75 -5.51 13.38
N ILE A 39 15.70 -4.66 13.71
CA ILE A 39 16.23 -3.65 12.81
C ILE A 39 17.63 -4.09 12.39
N THR A 40 17.80 -4.33 11.09
CA THR A 40 19.13 -4.57 10.50
C THR A 40 19.60 -3.30 9.81
N GLU A 41 20.62 -2.66 10.38
CA GLU A 41 21.19 -1.42 9.86
C GLU A 41 22.36 -1.70 8.90
N THR A 42 22.41 -0.99 7.77
CA THR A 42 23.39 -1.16 6.70
C THR A 42 23.82 0.19 6.15
N GLN A 43 25.12 0.41 6.01
CA GLN A 43 25.67 1.57 5.30
C GLN A 43 25.59 1.34 3.78
N ILE A 44 25.00 2.28 3.05
CA ILE A 44 24.80 2.22 1.59
C ILE A 44 25.99 2.86 0.85
N THR A 45 26.44 4.02 1.32
CA THR A 45 27.54 4.77 0.69
C THR A 45 28.80 4.74 1.58
N SER A 46 29.98 4.79 0.95
CA SER A 46 31.28 4.78 1.66
C SER A 46 32.28 5.78 1.10
N ASN A 47 31.79 6.71 0.28
CA ASN A 47 32.64 7.76 -0.29
C ASN A 47 32.91 8.80 0.79
N VAL A 48 34.13 9.35 0.83
CA VAL A 48 34.55 10.33 1.86
C VAL A 48 33.85 11.69 1.78
N SER A 49 33.07 11.93 0.73
CA SER A 49 32.33 13.18 0.51
C SER A 49 30.96 13.10 1.19
N ASP A 50 30.21 14.20 1.23
CA ASP A 50 28.85 14.20 1.77
C ASP A 50 27.85 13.63 0.76
N GLN A 51 27.06 12.65 1.19
CA GLN A 51 25.85 12.12 0.57
C GLN A 51 24.64 12.46 1.45
N MET A 52 23.67 13.18 0.89
CA MET A 52 22.61 13.82 1.68
C MET A 52 21.25 13.73 0.96
N LEU A 53 20.17 14.03 1.68
CA LEU A 53 18.79 14.05 1.18
C LEU A 53 18.41 12.76 0.39
N PRO A 54 18.45 11.58 1.03
CA PRO A 54 18.07 10.36 0.35
C PRO A 54 16.56 10.28 0.13
N ASP A 55 16.16 9.64 -0.97
CA ASP A 55 14.80 9.17 -1.21
C ASP A 55 14.81 7.73 -1.75
N ILE A 56 13.70 6.99 -1.62
CA ILE A 56 13.62 5.56 -1.96
C ILE A 56 12.29 5.17 -2.60
N TYR A 57 12.38 4.46 -3.73
CA TYR A 57 11.26 3.77 -4.35
C TYR A 57 11.67 2.37 -4.82
N GLY A 58 10.97 1.35 -4.35
CA GLY A 58 11.29 -0.05 -4.67
C GLY A 58 12.69 -0.42 -4.18
N ASP A 59 13.54 -0.83 -5.12
CA ASP A 59 14.95 -1.18 -4.88
C ASP A 59 15.93 -0.04 -5.18
N LYS A 60 15.46 1.20 -5.42
CA LYS A 60 16.30 2.33 -5.82
C LYS A 60 16.34 3.37 -4.73
N ILE A 61 17.55 3.74 -4.30
CA ILE A 61 17.82 4.84 -3.38
C ILE A 61 18.50 5.94 -4.19
N VAL A 62 18.01 7.18 -4.11
CA VAL A 62 18.62 8.35 -4.76
C VAL A 62 19.08 9.35 -3.71
N TRP A 63 20.13 10.12 -3.98
CA TRP A 63 20.64 11.17 -3.08
C TRP A 63 21.42 12.20 -3.88
N HIS A 64 21.73 13.35 -3.27
CA HIS A 64 22.72 14.28 -3.83
C HIS A 64 24.10 14.10 -3.18
N ASP A 65 25.16 14.25 -3.97
CA ASP A 65 26.52 13.87 -3.62
C ASP A 65 27.49 14.99 -3.97
N THR A 66 28.43 15.28 -3.06
CA THR A 66 29.42 16.36 -3.21
C THR A 66 30.76 15.90 -3.79
N ARG A 67 30.91 14.61 -4.15
CA ARG A 67 32.20 14.00 -4.52
C ARG A 67 32.90 14.59 -5.74
N ASN A 68 32.18 15.30 -6.60
CA ASN A 68 32.73 15.90 -7.82
C ASN A 68 33.05 17.40 -7.68
N GLY A 69 32.85 17.98 -6.48
CA GLY A 69 33.07 19.41 -6.23
C GLY A 69 31.86 20.30 -6.53
N ASN A 70 30.85 19.75 -7.20
CA ASN A 70 29.46 20.22 -7.28
C ASN A 70 28.52 19.18 -6.63
N LEU A 71 27.25 19.54 -6.45
CA LEU A 71 26.22 18.58 -6.08
C LEU A 71 25.74 17.85 -7.34
N ASP A 72 25.79 16.52 -7.31
CA ASP A 72 25.28 15.64 -8.36
C ASP A 72 24.26 14.65 -7.79
N ILE A 73 23.28 14.23 -8.57
CA ILE A 73 22.36 13.17 -8.19
C ILE A 73 23.00 11.80 -8.46
N TYR A 74 22.98 10.95 -7.45
CA TYR A 74 23.42 9.56 -7.51
C TYR A 74 22.27 8.62 -7.15
N MET A 75 22.40 7.36 -7.57
CA MET A 75 21.47 6.29 -7.28
C MET A 75 22.21 5.01 -6.89
N TYR A 76 21.68 4.29 -5.91
CA TYR A 76 22.04 2.91 -5.58
C TYR A 76 20.87 1.99 -5.92
N ASP A 77 21.13 0.99 -6.74
CA ASP A 77 20.18 -0.10 -7.01
C ASP A 77 20.49 -1.28 -6.09
N LEU A 78 19.62 -1.51 -5.11
CA LEU A 78 19.71 -2.60 -4.13
C LEU A 78 19.64 -3.97 -4.80
N SER A 79 18.89 -4.11 -5.90
CA SER A 79 18.71 -5.39 -6.60
C SER A 79 19.98 -5.83 -7.34
N THR A 80 20.79 -4.87 -7.77
CA THR A 80 22.05 -5.12 -8.49
C THR A 80 23.30 -4.78 -7.68
N SER A 81 23.12 -4.20 -6.47
CA SER A 81 24.20 -3.65 -5.64
C SER A 81 25.09 -2.67 -6.41
N LYS A 82 24.48 -1.83 -7.25
CA LYS A 82 25.20 -0.94 -8.16
C LYS A 82 24.89 0.53 -7.86
N GLU A 83 25.95 1.29 -7.58
CA GLU A 83 25.91 2.75 -7.55
C GLU A 83 26.06 3.32 -8.98
N THR A 84 25.27 4.34 -9.33
CA THR A 84 25.27 5.01 -10.63
C THR A 84 25.10 6.52 -10.43
N GLN A 85 25.97 7.32 -11.04
CA GLN A 85 25.79 8.77 -11.16
C GLN A 85 24.68 9.05 -12.19
N ILE A 86 23.68 9.86 -11.81
CA ILE A 86 22.55 10.22 -12.67
C ILE A 86 22.85 11.51 -13.44
N THR A 87 23.36 12.54 -12.78
CA THR A 87 23.68 13.84 -13.40
C THR A 87 25.16 13.99 -13.66
N SER A 88 25.55 14.71 -14.72
CA SER A 88 26.97 14.96 -15.07
C SER A 88 27.26 16.41 -15.42
N ASN A 89 26.30 17.30 -15.19
CA ASN A 89 26.43 18.72 -15.47
C ASN A 89 27.19 19.41 -14.32
N GLU A 90 28.09 20.35 -14.63
CA GLU A 90 28.96 21.00 -13.63
C GLU A 90 28.23 21.94 -12.64
N SER A 91 26.96 22.26 -12.90
CA SER A 91 26.12 23.01 -11.98
C SER A 91 25.67 22.18 -10.77
N TRP A 92 24.98 22.81 -9.83
CA TRP A 92 24.41 22.10 -8.67
C TRP A 92 23.11 21.40 -9.06
N GLN A 93 23.04 20.11 -8.79
CA GLN A 93 21.81 19.31 -8.83
C GLN A 93 21.50 18.75 -7.44
N GLY A 94 20.33 19.04 -6.91
CA GLY A 94 19.96 18.68 -5.54
C GLY A 94 18.48 18.36 -5.36
N TRP A 95 18.12 17.96 -4.14
CA TRP A 95 16.73 17.66 -3.76
C TRP A 95 16.06 16.63 -4.67
N PRO A 96 16.62 15.41 -4.78
CA PRO A 96 16.01 14.37 -5.60
C PRO A 96 14.74 13.81 -4.95
N ASP A 97 13.78 13.44 -5.78
CA ASP A 97 12.61 12.62 -5.43
C ASP A 97 12.40 11.55 -6.50
N ILE A 98 11.98 10.34 -6.12
CA ILE A 98 11.87 9.17 -7.02
C ILE A 98 10.49 8.50 -6.94
N TYR A 99 9.92 8.24 -8.11
CA TYR A 99 8.73 7.41 -8.24
C TYR A 99 8.82 6.50 -9.47
N GLU A 100 8.66 5.20 -9.25
CA GLU A 100 8.77 4.16 -10.29
C GLU A 100 10.08 4.23 -11.09
N ASP A 101 10.02 4.75 -12.31
CA ASP A 101 11.10 4.83 -13.29
C ASP A 101 11.68 6.26 -13.41
N ARG A 102 11.22 7.22 -12.60
CA ARG A 102 11.52 8.63 -12.75
C ARG A 102 12.16 9.23 -11.52
N ILE A 103 13.22 9.99 -11.74
CA ILE A 103 13.88 10.81 -10.72
C ILE A 103 13.65 12.27 -11.11
N VAL A 104 13.23 13.12 -10.18
CA VAL A 104 13.14 14.58 -10.37
C VAL A 104 14.08 15.29 -9.41
N TRP A 105 14.63 16.44 -9.80
CA TRP A 105 15.56 17.23 -8.98
C TRP A 105 15.55 18.71 -9.35
N GLU A 106 16.16 19.53 -8.48
CA GLU A 106 16.48 20.93 -8.72
C GLU A 106 17.82 21.08 -9.43
N ASP A 107 17.88 21.87 -10.50
CA ASP A 107 19.07 22.02 -11.34
C ASP A 107 19.41 23.49 -11.62
N GLU A 108 20.60 23.92 -11.19
CA GLU A 108 21.08 25.30 -11.38
C GLU A 108 21.80 25.54 -12.73
N ARG A 109 21.70 24.64 -13.71
CA ARG A 109 22.39 24.80 -15.01
C ARG A 109 21.94 26.00 -15.83
N ASN A 110 20.73 26.49 -15.58
CA ASN A 110 20.14 27.62 -16.32
C ASN A 110 20.21 28.95 -15.56
N GLY A 111 20.74 28.96 -14.33
CA GLY A 111 20.95 30.16 -13.54
C GLY A 111 21.47 29.85 -12.14
N VAL A 112 22.57 30.50 -11.75
CA VAL A 112 23.15 30.33 -10.40
C VAL A 112 22.16 30.79 -9.36
N SER A 113 21.87 29.92 -8.39
CA SER A 113 20.84 30.11 -7.37
C SER A 113 19.41 30.24 -7.92
N ASN A 114 19.17 29.92 -9.21
CA ASN A 114 17.87 29.93 -9.87
C ASN A 114 17.58 28.54 -10.47
N PRO A 115 17.23 27.56 -9.61
CA PRO A 115 17.02 26.19 -10.06
C PRO A 115 15.77 26.06 -10.93
N ASP A 116 15.89 25.19 -11.93
CA ASP A 116 14.79 24.61 -12.70
C ASP A 116 14.54 23.18 -12.21
N ILE A 117 13.33 22.65 -12.45
CA ILE A 117 13.04 21.23 -12.20
C ILE A 117 13.39 20.40 -13.42
N TYR A 118 14.17 19.35 -13.20
CA TYR A 118 14.55 18.36 -14.20
C TYR A 118 14.03 16.98 -13.82
N MET A 119 13.94 16.10 -14.82
CA MET A 119 13.53 14.71 -14.68
C MET A 119 14.47 13.79 -15.47
N TYR A 120 14.72 12.60 -14.95
CA TYR A 120 15.43 11.51 -15.61
C TYR A 120 14.54 10.27 -15.65
N ASN A 121 14.34 9.70 -16.84
CA ASN A 121 13.71 8.39 -17.01
C ASN A 121 14.78 7.31 -17.00
N LEU A 122 14.73 6.42 -16.01
CA LEU A 122 15.73 5.37 -15.79
C LEU A 122 15.74 4.34 -16.93
N SER A 123 14.57 3.94 -17.43
CA SER A 123 14.45 2.94 -18.49
C SER A 123 14.97 3.41 -19.85
N THR A 124 14.81 4.70 -20.16
CA THR A 124 15.23 5.29 -21.44
C THR A 124 16.56 6.02 -21.36
N SER A 125 17.06 6.28 -20.15
CA SER A 125 18.21 7.16 -19.90
C SER A 125 18.02 8.56 -20.49
N GLU A 126 16.78 9.04 -20.49
CA GLU A 126 16.41 10.35 -21.04
C GLU A 126 16.27 11.37 -19.93
N GLU A 127 17.02 12.46 -20.06
CA GLU A 127 16.93 13.63 -19.20
C GLU A 127 16.05 14.70 -19.86
N THR A 128 15.15 15.32 -19.09
CA THR A 128 14.17 16.29 -19.58
C THR A 128 14.04 17.45 -18.59
N GLN A 129 14.15 18.68 -19.10
CA GLN A 129 13.80 19.90 -18.35
C GLN A 129 12.28 20.00 -18.24
N ILE A 130 11.74 20.10 -17.03
CA ILE A 130 10.30 20.19 -16.75
C ILE A 130 9.85 21.66 -16.75
N THR A 131 10.57 22.53 -16.07
CA THR A 131 10.24 23.96 -15.96
C THR A 131 11.09 24.77 -16.92
N THR A 132 10.53 25.81 -17.53
CA THR A 132 11.25 26.73 -18.45
C THR A 132 11.03 28.19 -18.11
N ASN A 133 10.35 28.47 -17.00
CA ASN A 133 10.07 29.82 -16.56
C ASN A 133 11.31 30.41 -15.89
N GLU A 134 11.61 31.70 -16.12
CA GLU A 134 12.82 32.36 -15.61
C GLU A 134 12.86 32.54 -14.08
N SER A 135 11.78 32.22 -13.38
CA SER A 135 11.68 32.32 -11.93
C SER A 135 12.32 31.11 -11.23
N PHE A 136 12.44 31.16 -9.91
CA PHE A 136 13.02 30.08 -9.11
C PHE A 136 11.99 28.96 -8.93
N GLN A 137 12.34 27.72 -9.31
CA GLN A 137 11.54 26.52 -9.04
C GLN A 137 12.28 25.52 -8.16
N PHE A 138 11.63 25.09 -7.09
CA PHE A 138 12.28 24.35 -6.02
C PHE A 138 11.30 23.42 -5.32
N ASN A 139 11.84 22.50 -4.52
CA ASN A 139 11.14 21.46 -3.78
C ASN A 139 10.24 20.59 -4.67
N PRO A 140 10.81 19.89 -5.68
CA PRO A 140 10.04 19.01 -6.52
C PRO A 140 9.56 17.79 -5.73
N ALA A 141 8.38 17.29 -6.09
CA ALA A 141 7.93 15.95 -5.70
C ALA A 141 7.16 15.29 -6.84
N ILE A 142 7.19 13.96 -6.94
CA ILE A 142 6.63 13.17 -8.03
C ILE A 142 5.74 12.03 -7.52
N TYR A 143 4.59 11.86 -8.14
CA TYR A 143 3.77 10.66 -7.98
C TYR A 143 3.01 10.36 -9.28
N GLY A 144 3.15 9.13 -9.78
CA GLY A 144 2.52 8.73 -11.03
C GLY A 144 3.00 9.58 -12.20
N ASP A 145 2.06 10.26 -12.85
CA ASP A 145 2.30 11.17 -13.97
C ASP A 145 2.25 12.66 -13.58
N LYS A 146 2.36 12.96 -12.28
CA LYS A 146 2.31 14.33 -11.74
C LYS A 146 3.62 14.70 -11.07
N ILE A 147 4.17 15.85 -11.44
CA ILE A 147 5.30 16.49 -10.76
C ILE A 147 4.77 17.78 -10.16
N ILE A 148 5.08 18.05 -8.90
CA ILE A 148 4.73 19.30 -8.22
C ILE A 148 6.00 20.02 -7.78
N TRP A 149 5.94 21.34 -7.69
CA TRP A 149 7.03 22.16 -7.18
C TRP A 149 6.48 23.50 -6.67
N GLN A 150 7.36 24.26 -6.04
CA GLN A 150 7.09 25.64 -5.68
C GLN A 150 7.75 26.60 -6.68
N ASP A 151 7.07 27.68 -7.01
CA ASP A 151 7.48 28.60 -8.06
C ASP A 151 7.34 30.07 -7.62
N PHE A 152 8.40 30.86 -7.83
CA PHE A 152 8.44 32.30 -7.47
C PHE A 152 7.87 33.24 -8.54
N ARG A 153 7.31 32.74 -9.65
CA ARG A 153 6.93 33.59 -10.80
C ARG A 153 5.86 34.64 -10.54
N GLU A 154 5.02 34.42 -9.54
CA GLU A 154 3.94 35.33 -9.16
C GLU A 154 4.34 36.28 -8.03
N ASN A 155 5.64 36.50 -7.77
CA ASN A 155 6.12 37.43 -6.75
C ASN A 155 5.58 38.85 -6.99
N ARG A 156 4.48 39.19 -6.32
CA ARG A 156 3.66 40.35 -6.66
C ARG A 156 4.14 41.66 -6.08
N ASP A 157 5.06 41.68 -5.12
CA ASP A 157 5.48 42.93 -4.46
C ASP A 157 6.94 42.92 -3.94
N GLY A 158 7.77 41.95 -4.35
CA GLY A 158 9.16 41.81 -3.87
C GLY A 158 9.28 41.03 -2.54
N ASP A 159 8.18 40.45 -2.07
CA ASP A 159 8.12 39.56 -0.92
C ASP A 159 8.29 38.09 -1.38
N ALA A 160 8.76 37.20 -0.50
CA ALA A 160 9.12 35.81 -0.83
C ALA A 160 7.90 34.88 -1.07
N GLU A 161 6.93 35.33 -1.87
CA GLU A 161 5.72 34.58 -2.24
C GLU A 161 6.02 33.45 -3.23
N THR A 162 5.43 32.29 -2.99
CA THR A 162 5.59 31.12 -3.88
C THR A 162 4.23 30.52 -4.20
N ASP A 163 4.03 30.08 -5.42
CA ASP A 163 2.86 29.30 -5.82
C ASP A 163 3.25 27.83 -5.87
N ILE A 164 2.28 26.93 -5.68
CA ILE A 164 2.46 25.50 -5.92
C ILE A 164 1.93 25.19 -7.30
N TYR A 165 2.79 24.61 -8.13
CA TYR A 165 2.48 24.18 -9.48
C TYR A 165 2.42 22.66 -9.58
N VAL A 166 1.68 22.19 -10.59
CA VAL A 166 1.67 20.80 -11.03
C VAL A 166 1.95 20.74 -12.53
N TYR A 167 2.83 19.83 -12.93
CA TYR A 167 3.00 19.38 -14.29
C TYR A 167 2.34 18.02 -14.46
N ASP A 168 1.49 17.90 -15.46
CA ASP A 168 0.93 16.63 -15.90
C ASP A 168 1.77 16.10 -17.07
N LEU A 169 2.53 15.04 -16.81
CA LEU A 169 3.39 14.38 -17.80
C LEU A 169 2.57 13.78 -18.95
N SER A 170 1.33 13.36 -18.70
CA SER A 170 0.46 12.80 -19.74
C SER A 170 -0.08 13.91 -20.65
N ALA A 171 -0.55 15.00 -20.05
CA ALA A 171 -1.16 16.12 -20.78
C ALA A 171 -0.14 17.15 -21.31
N HIS A 172 1.11 17.09 -20.85
CA HIS A 172 2.19 18.03 -21.16
C HIS A 172 1.78 19.48 -20.85
N ASN A 173 1.12 19.67 -19.71
CA ASN A 173 0.66 20.98 -19.28
C ASN A 173 1.02 21.25 -17.82
N GLU A 174 1.19 22.54 -17.56
CA GLU A 174 1.54 23.07 -16.27
C GLU A 174 0.38 23.92 -15.73
N THR A 175 0.06 23.79 -14.45
CA THR A 175 -1.06 24.51 -13.81
C THR A 175 -0.68 24.93 -12.38
N SER A 176 -0.96 26.18 -12.00
CA SER A 176 -0.91 26.63 -10.59
C SER A 176 -2.13 26.09 -9.82
N ILE A 177 -1.90 25.46 -8.67
CA ILE A 177 -2.95 24.86 -7.83
C ILE A 177 -3.19 25.62 -6.53
N ALA A 178 -2.23 26.41 -6.07
CA ALA A 178 -2.39 27.23 -4.87
C ALA A 178 -1.38 28.37 -4.81
N THR A 179 -1.84 29.55 -4.39
CA THR A 179 -0.98 30.63 -3.91
C THR A 179 -0.71 30.47 -2.41
N THR A 180 0.56 30.58 -2.02
CA THR A 180 0.97 30.53 -0.61
C THR A 180 0.80 31.90 0.07
N ALA A 181 0.61 31.90 1.39
CA ALA A 181 0.30 33.12 2.14
C ALA A 181 1.53 34.02 2.36
N LEU A 182 1.27 35.33 2.46
CA LEU A 182 2.25 36.41 2.63
C LEU A 182 3.18 36.19 3.86
N GLY A 183 4.47 36.47 3.68
CA GLY A 183 5.44 36.62 4.79
C GLY A 183 6.00 35.32 5.38
N CYS A 184 5.78 34.19 4.72
CA CYS A 184 6.23 32.87 5.19
C CYS A 184 7.66 32.54 4.80
N TRP A 185 8.62 32.78 5.69
CA TRP A 185 9.99 32.22 5.56
C TRP A 185 10.07 30.69 5.68
N GLY A 186 8.93 30.00 5.86
CA GLY A 186 8.90 28.56 6.10
C GLY A 186 8.48 27.88 4.82
N ASN A 187 9.43 27.17 4.22
CA ASN A 187 9.31 26.59 2.89
C ASN A 187 8.28 25.45 2.90
N PRO A 188 7.08 25.61 2.32
CA PRO A 188 5.92 24.73 2.52
C PRO A 188 6.13 23.26 2.07
N HIS A 189 7.24 22.92 1.38
CA HIS A 189 7.63 21.58 0.91
C HIS A 189 6.41 20.76 0.48
N PRO A 190 5.88 20.99 -0.73
CA PRO A 190 4.66 20.32 -1.16
C PRO A 190 4.95 18.84 -1.42
N MET A 191 4.06 17.98 -0.94
CA MET A 191 4.17 16.52 -1.06
C MET A 191 2.96 15.99 -1.84
N ILE A 192 3.14 14.94 -2.64
CA ILE A 192 2.06 14.37 -3.47
C ILE A 192 1.89 12.87 -3.26
N CYS A 193 0.64 12.41 -3.18
CA CYS A 193 0.29 11.00 -3.25
C CYS A 193 -1.06 10.82 -3.96
N GLY A 194 -1.07 10.10 -5.09
CA GLY A 194 -2.22 10.05 -5.99
C GLY A 194 -2.62 11.45 -6.44
N ASP A 195 -3.93 11.75 -6.39
CA ASP A 195 -4.48 13.07 -6.74
C ASP A 195 -4.44 14.08 -5.57
N LYS A 196 -3.65 13.85 -4.53
CA LYS A 196 -3.65 14.68 -3.32
C LYS A 196 -2.29 15.32 -3.11
N VAL A 197 -2.29 16.66 -3.06
CA VAL A 197 -1.12 17.48 -2.73
C VAL A 197 -1.30 18.04 -1.33
N VAL A 198 -0.32 17.87 -0.46
CA VAL A 198 -0.33 18.41 0.91
C VAL A 198 0.85 19.35 1.10
N TRP A 199 0.63 20.44 1.83
CA TRP A 199 1.68 21.38 2.22
C TRP A 199 1.26 22.10 3.49
N TYR A 200 2.18 22.86 4.09
CA TYR A 200 1.88 23.73 5.22
C TYR A 200 2.15 25.18 4.86
N ASP A 201 1.28 26.10 5.26
CA ASP A 201 1.37 27.51 4.86
C ASP A 201 1.05 28.43 6.04
N CYS A 202 1.46 29.70 6.02
CA CYS A 202 1.11 30.58 7.14
C CYS A 202 -0.36 30.93 7.13
N LEU A 203 -0.93 30.96 8.33
CA LEU A 203 -2.20 31.60 8.59
C LEU A 203 -2.00 33.04 9.07
N ASP A 204 -0.91 33.28 9.80
CA ASP A 204 -0.41 34.58 10.24
C ASP A 204 1.09 34.49 10.57
N GLU A 205 1.69 35.59 11.05
CA GLU A 205 3.11 35.68 11.42
C GLU A 205 3.60 34.57 12.38
N SER A 206 2.70 33.93 13.13
CA SER A 206 3.02 32.97 14.19
C SER A 206 2.45 31.57 13.99
N ARG A 207 1.45 31.39 13.11
CA ARG A 207 0.73 30.13 12.93
C ARG A 207 0.88 29.57 11.53
N ARG A 208 1.07 28.26 11.46
CA ARG A 208 1.07 27.48 10.23
C ARG A 208 -0.15 26.57 10.18
N GLY A 209 -0.74 26.42 9.00
CA GLY A 209 -1.85 25.52 8.74
C GLY A 209 -1.47 24.45 7.73
N ILE A 210 -2.01 23.24 7.88
CA ILE A 210 -1.87 22.14 6.92
C ILE A 210 -2.99 22.24 5.89
N TYR A 211 -2.62 22.29 4.61
CA TYR A 211 -3.54 22.33 3.50
C TYR A 211 -3.43 21.04 2.68
N ILE A 212 -4.57 20.58 2.18
CA ILE A 212 -4.65 19.58 1.14
C ILE A 212 -5.32 20.19 -0.10
N TYR A 213 -4.82 19.86 -1.27
CA TYR A 213 -5.47 20.11 -2.55
C TYR A 213 -5.76 18.78 -3.23
N ASP A 214 -7.01 18.62 -3.63
CA ASP A 214 -7.43 17.48 -4.43
C ASP A 214 -7.44 17.85 -5.91
N LEU A 215 -6.48 17.32 -6.66
CA LEU A 215 -6.32 17.54 -8.11
C LEU A 215 -7.56 17.07 -8.89
N SER A 216 -8.21 15.99 -8.42
CA SER A 216 -9.38 15.42 -9.10
C SER A 216 -10.64 16.28 -8.96
N SER A 217 -10.79 16.97 -7.83
CA SER A 217 -11.95 17.81 -7.54
C SER A 217 -11.67 19.32 -7.60
N ASN A 218 -10.41 19.70 -7.85
CA ASN A 218 -9.93 21.09 -7.84
C ASN A 218 -10.34 21.82 -6.55
N LYS A 219 -10.04 21.18 -5.40
CA LYS A 219 -10.49 21.67 -4.09
C LYS A 219 -9.34 21.76 -3.08
N LYS A 220 -9.05 22.99 -2.66
CA LYS A 220 -8.19 23.30 -1.49
C LYS A 220 -9.00 23.19 -0.19
N THR A 221 -8.45 22.51 0.81
CA THR A 221 -9.05 22.36 2.15
C THR A 221 -7.99 22.58 3.24
N LEU A 222 -8.32 23.35 4.28
CA LEU A 222 -7.49 23.47 5.49
C LEU A 222 -7.79 22.30 6.44
N ILE A 223 -6.78 21.52 6.78
CA ILE A 223 -6.88 20.32 7.62
C ILE A 223 -6.62 20.63 9.09
N SER A 224 -5.58 21.41 9.38
CA SER A 224 -5.23 21.86 10.74
C SER A 224 -4.77 23.31 10.67
N ALA A 225 -5.09 24.10 11.71
CA ALA A 225 -4.75 25.52 11.79
C ALA A 225 -3.49 25.83 12.62
N ASP A 226 -2.74 24.78 12.97
CA ASP A 226 -1.65 24.78 13.94
C ASP A 226 -0.64 23.65 13.66
N GLY A 227 -0.47 23.30 12.39
CA GLY A 227 0.35 22.19 11.94
C GLY A 227 1.48 22.60 10.98
N SER A 228 2.53 21.80 10.90
CA SER A 228 3.69 21.96 10.01
C SER A 228 4.29 20.63 9.59
N LYS A 229 5.17 20.64 8.57
CA LYS A 229 5.94 19.48 8.10
C LYS A 229 5.04 18.26 7.76
N PRO A 230 4.07 18.41 6.84
CA PRO A 230 3.17 17.33 6.51
C PRO A 230 3.86 16.25 5.66
N ALA A 231 3.39 15.02 5.79
CA ALA A 231 3.67 13.91 4.88
C ALA A 231 2.34 13.21 4.53
N ILE A 232 2.26 12.57 3.37
CA ILE A 232 1.02 11.94 2.87
C ILE A 232 1.30 10.57 2.28
N TYR A 233 0.43 9.60 2.59
CA TYR A 233 0.39 8.31 1.90
C TYR A 233 -1.04 7.76 1.89
N GLY A 234 -1.56 7.52 0.69
CA GLY A 234 -2.93 7.05 0.49
C GLY A 234 -3.95 8.01 1.13
N ASP A 235 -4.69 7.52 2.12
CA ASP A 235 -5.74 8.25 2.84
C ASP A 235 -5.24 8.94 4.13
N LYS A 236 -3.92 8.95 4.38
CA LYS A 236 -3.33 9.39 5.65
C LYS A 236 -2.43 10.61 5.45
N ILE A 237 -2.63 11.62 6.27
CA ILE A 237 -1.72 12.77 6.40
C ILE A 237 -1.14 12.77 7.81
N VAL A 238 0.17 12.93 7.92
CA VAL A 238 0.85 13.10 9.20
C VAL A 238 1.46 14.48 9.26
N TYR A 239 1.39 15.15 10.41
CA TYR A 239 2.01 16.47 10.60
C TYR A 239 2.42 16.71 12.05
N VAL A 240 3.33 17.65 12.25
CA VAL A 240 3.67 18.19 13.56
C VAL A 240 2.67 19.26 13.96
N LYS A 241 2.05 19.11 15.13
CA LYS A 241 1.16 20.09 15.77
C LYS A 241 1.74 20.53 17.11
N ASP A 242 1.44 21.76 17.52
CA ASP A 242 1.96 22.39 18.74
C ASP A 242 3.49 22.37 18.84
N SER A 243 4.17 22.34 17.69
CA SER A 243 5.64 22.23 17.54
C SER A 243 6.29 20.92 18.03
N VAL A 244 5.56 20.04 18.73
CA VAL A 244 6.17 18.89 19.43
C VAL A 244 5.43 17.55 19.30
N ASN A 245 4.19 17.57 18.83
CA ASN A 245 3.35 16.37 18.77
C ASN A 245 3.08 15.94 17.33
N LEU A 246 3.06 14.64 17.06
CA LEU A 246 2.62 14.09 15.78
C LEU A 246 1.13 13.80 15.81
N TYR A 247 0.46 14.22 14.74
CA TYR A 247 -0.94 13.94 14.48
C TYR A 247 -1.08 13.22 13.16
N LEU A 248 -1.95 12.21 13.16
CA LEU A 248 -2.42 11.48 12.00
C LEU A 248 -3.83 11.94 11.69
N TYR A 249 -4.05 12.40 10.46
CA TYR A 249 -5.35 12.75 9.92
C TYR A 249 -5.75 11.77 8.82
N ASN A 250 -6.89 11.12 8.98
CA ASN A 250 -7.49 10.27 7.96
C ASN A 250 -8.42 11.11 7.08
N ILE A 251 -8.14 11.18 5.78
CA ILE A 251 -8.83 12.05 4.82
C ILE A 251 -10.28 11.59 4.64
N SER A 252 -10.52 10.30 4.45
CA SER A 252 -11.87 9.76 4.19
C SER A 252 -12.84 9.94 5.36
N THR A 253 -12.35 9.85 6.60
CA THR A 253 -13.18 9.97 7.81
C THR A 253 -13.14 11.36 8.43
N SER A 254 -12.23 12.23 7.97
CA SER A 254 -11.94 13.53 8.59
C SER A 254 -11.60 13.44 10.08
N THR A 255 -10.95 12.35 10.50
CA THR A 255 -10.57 12.13 11.91
C THR A 255 -9.11 12.47 12.13
N GLU A 256 -8.83 13.29 13.15
CA GLU A 256 -7.49 13.63 13.63
C GLU A 256 -7.18 12.83 14.91
N THR A 257 -6.01 12.18 14.99
CA THR A 257 -5.53 11.40 16.15
C THR A 257 -4.10 11.77 16.49
N LYS A 258 -3.80 12.05 17.76
CA LYS A 258 -2.43 12.22 18.24
C LYS A 258 -1.75 10.85 18.35
N ILE A 259 -0.58 10.68 17.72
CA ILE A 259 0.14 9.41 17.69
C ILE A 259 1.46 9.43 18.47
N SER A 260 2.07 10.59 18.68
CA SER A 260 3.32 10.68 19.45
C SER A 260 3.06 10.54 20.95
N THR A 261 3.83 9.68 21.62
CA THR A 261 3.74 9.48 23.07
C THR A 261 4.45 10.57 23.88
N ILE A 262 5.52 11.15 23.33
CA ILE A 262 6.35 12.17 23.96
C ILE A 262 6.31 13.48 23.14
N GLY A 263 6.14 14.60 23.84
CA GLY A 263 6.29 15.94 23.27
C GLY A 263 7.76 16.32 23.20
N SER A 264 8.33 16.28 21.99
CA SER A 264 9.72 16.63 21.67
C SER A 264 9.75 17.31 20.31
N TYR A 265 10.81 18.06 20.00
CA TYR A 265 10.96 18.64 18.66
C TYR A 265 11.11 17.52 17.63
N LYS A 266 10.38 17.62 16.52
CA LYS A 266 10.33 16.59 15.46
C LYS A 266 10.54 17.19 14.08
N LYS A 267 11.23 16.47 13.21
CA LYS A 267 11.58 16.90 11.84
C LYS A 267 11.50 15.72 10.85
N SER A 268 11.44 16.06 9.56
CA SER A 268 11.58 15.13 8.43
C SER A 268 10.74 13.87 8.58
N ILE A 269 9.43 14.06 8.46
CA ILE A 269 8.44 13.00 8.63
C ILE A 269 8.23 12.32 7.28
N SER A 270 8.19 10.99 7.27
CA SER A 270 7.79 10.20 6.13
C SER A 270 6.76 9.13 6.54
N ILE A 271 5.89 8.73 5.62
CA ILE A 271 4.86 7.72 5.86
C ILE A 271 4.75 6.76 4.67
N TYR A 272 4.69 5.46 4.96
CA TYR A 272 4.37 4.43 3.98
C TYR A 272 3.51 3.33 4.61
N GLY A 273 2.35 3.06 4.01
CA GLY A 273 1.38 2.09 4.54
C GLY A 273 0.85 2.50 5.92
N ASN A 274 1.22 1.73 6.94
CA ASN A 274 0.89 1.96 8.35
C ASN A 274 2.09 2.39 9.19
N ARG A 275 3.23 2.73 8.56
CA ARG A 275 4.44 3.12 9.29
C ARG A 275 4.78 4.57 9.02
N ILE A 276 5.08 5.28 10.10
CA ILE A 276 5.45 6.70 10.10
C ILE A 276 6.84 6.77 10.69
N VAL A 277 7.78 7.43 10.02
CA VAL A 277 9.14 7.65 10.51
C VAL A 277 9.40 9.14 10.66
N TRP A 278 10.21 9.51 11.64
CA TRP A 278 10.61 10.89 11.86
C TRP A 278 11.92 10.98 12.64
N GLU A 279 12.54 12.14 12.53
CA GLU A 279 13.64 12.56 13.38
C GLU A 279 13.11 13.17 14.69
N ASP A 280 13.56 12.65 15.83
CA ASP A 280 13.07 13.01 17.16
C ASP A 280 14.19 13.50 18.10
N TYR A 281 14.01 14.68 18.69
CA TYR A 281 14.97 15.34 19.58
C TYR A 281 14.60 15.17 21.06
N ARG A 282 14.09 13.99 21.43
CA ARG A 282 13.79 13.68 22.85
C ARG A 282 15.02 13.36 23.68
N SER A 283 16.13 13.02 23.03
CA SER A 283 17.44 12.76 23.59
C SER A 283 18.38 13.94 23.32
N ASP A 284 19.55 13.94 23.95
CA ASP A 284 20.58 14.97 23.73
C ASP A 284 21.01 15.05 22.25
N HIS A 285 20.88 13.95 21.52
CA HIS A 285 21.03 13.88 20.06
C HIS A 285 19.75 13.38 19.40
N PRO A 286 19.44 13.82 18.17
CA PRO A 286 18.30 13.31 17.45
C PRO A 286 18.49 11.81 17.13
N ASP A 287 17.36 11.11 17.09
CA ASP A 287 17.26 9.72 16.70
C ASP A 287 16.10 9.54 15.73
N ILE A 288 16.15 8.48 14.92
CA ILE A 288 15.02 8.12 14.05
C ILE A 288 14.07 7.26 14.85
N TYR A 289 12.81 7.65 14.88
CA TYR A 289 11.73 6.87 15.47
C TYR A 289 10.73 6.46 14.39
N MET A 290 10.12 5.29 14.61
CA MET A 290 9.00 4.79 13.82
C MET A 290 7.78 4.59 14.71
N TYR A 291 6.61 4.92 14.19
CA TYR A 291 5.31 4.56 14.75
C TYR A 291 4.60 3.64 13.78
N ASP A 292 4.19 2.48 14.29
CA ASP A 292 3.33 1.54 13.59
C ASP A 292 1.88 1.78 14.02
N ILE A 293 1.06 2.23 13.07
CA ILE A 293 -0.35 2.55 13.25
C ILE A 293 -1.15 1.29 13.59
N SER A 294 -0.77 0.14 13.05
CA SER A 294 -1.51 -1.12 13.19
C SER A 294 -1.60 -1.59 14.64
N ASN A 295 -0.52 -1.44 15.40
CA ASN A 295 -0.40 -1.92 16.78
C ASN A 295 -0.13 -0.78 17.78
N SER A 296 -0.11 0.47 17.32
CA SER A 296 0.20 1.66 18.14
C SER A 296 1.56 1.57 18.84
N THR A 297 2.56 0.99 18.18
CA THR A 297 3.90 0.80 18.73
C THR A 297 4.86 1.84 18.20
N GLU A 298 5.67 2.39 19.12
CA GLU A 298 6.70 3.36 18.81
C GLU A 298 8.08 2.70 19.04
N THR A 299 8.92 2.66 18.02
CA THR A 299 10.22 1.97 18.03
C THR A 299 11.33 2.94 17.62
N ARG A 300 12.45 2.98 18.34
CA ARG A 300 13.66 3.69 17.91
C ARG A 300 14.36 2.86 16.83
N ILE A 301 14.69 3.47 15.70
CA ILE A 301 15.32 2.83 14.54
C ILE A 301 16.83 2.88 14.61
N THR A 302 17.41 4.02 14.99
CA THR A 302 18.86 4.19 15.11
C THR A 302 19.41 3.40 16.29
N THR A 303 20.45 2.60 16.05
CA THR A 303 21.07 1.73 17.07
C THR A 303 22.33 2.32 17.69
N SER A 304 22.99 3.25 17.00
CA SER A 304 24.19 3.94 17.47
C SER A 304 23.88 5.27 18.14
N GLU A 305 24.69 5.65 19.13
CA GLU A 305 24.68 7.02 19.66
C GLU A 305 25.23 7.97 18.59
N SER A 306 24.44 9.00 18.26
CA SER A 306 24.86 10.10 17.39
C SER A 306 26.09 10.78 17.97
N VAL A 307 27.02 11.23 17.11
CA VAL A 307 28.26 11.88 17.55
C VAL A 307 27.98 13.29 18.08
N ASP A 308 28.75 13.70 19.09
CA ASP A 308 28.84 15.07 19.66
C ASP A 308 29.38 16.11 18.65
N ASP A 309 28.81 16.21 17.46
CA ASP A 309 29.13 17.29 16.52
C ASP A 309 27.90 18.17 16.24
N PRO A 310 27.89 19.45 16.67
CA PRO A 310 26.83 20.40 16.33
C PRO A 310 26.72 20.70 14.83
N VAL A 311 27.65 20.19 14.00
CA VAL A 311 27.62 20.22 12.53
C VAL A 311 27.03 18.94 11.92
N ALA A 312 26.88 17.85 12.69
CA ALA A 312 26.25 16.61 12.23
C ALA A 312 24.79 16.88 11.83
N GLY A 313 24.52 16.73 10.54
CA GLY A 313 23.28 17.15 9.90
C GLY A 313 22.03 16.39 10.34
N THR A 314 20.90 16.85 9.81
CA THR A 314 19.57 16.25 9.93
C THR A 314 19.51 14.88 9.23
N TYR A 315 18.86 13.88 9.82
CA TYR A 315 18.83 12.53 9.25
C TYR A 315 18.00 12.40 7.97
N ASN A 316 16.96 13.22 7.81
CA ASN A 316 16.01 13.12 6.70
C ASN A 316 15.54 11.68 6.40
N PRO A 317 14.90 10.98 7.37
CA PRO A 317 14.49 9.61 7.17
C PRO A 317 13.33 9.51 6.18
N VAL A 318 13.46 8.60 5.22
CA VAL A 318 12.41 8.25 4.27
C VAL A 318 12.11 6.75 4.38
N ILE A 319 10.84 6.37 4.22
CA ILE A 319 10.38 4.98 4.33
C ILE A 319 9.68 4.53 3.06
N TYR A 320 10.07 3.37 2.56
CA TYR A 320 9.35 2.64 1.51
C TYR A 320 9.35 1.15 1.85
N SER A 321 8.16 0.54 1.89
CA SER A 321 8.01 -0.84 2.36
C SER A 321 8.69 -1.03 3.73
N ASP A 322 9.52 -2.06 3.86
CA ASP A 322 10.33 -2.48 5.00
C ASP A 322 11.66 -1.76 5.15
N ARG A 323 11.92 -0.73 4.36
CA ARG A 323 13.20 -0.03 4.33
C ARG A 323 13.04 1.41 4.76
N ILE A 324 13.91 1.85 5.67
CA ILE A 324 14.05 3.24 6.09
C ILE A 324 15.44 3.69 5.68
N VAL A 325 15.57 4.74 4.89
CA VAL A 325 16.85 5.31 4.48
C VAL A 325 17.05 6.67 5.12
N TRP A 326 18.28 7.03 5.45
CA TRP A 326 18.62 8.33 6.05
C TRP A 326 20.07 8.69 5.78
N GLN A 327 20.41 9.97 5.94
CA GLN A 327 21.80 10.44 5.93
C GLN A 327 22.36 10.49 7.36
N ASP A 328 23.62 10.14 7.55
CA ASP A 328 24.23 10.07 8.87
C ASP A 328 25.69 10.52 8.85
N TYR A 329 26.06 11.43 9.77
CA TYR A 329 27.41 11.99 9.85
C TYR A 329 28.37 11.17 10.73
N ARG A 330 27.97 9.99 11.20
CA ARG A 330 28.73 9.21 12.18
C ARG A 330 30.17 8.84 11.78
N ASN A 331 30.50 8.89 10.49
CA ASN A 331 31.83 8.58 9.97
C ASN A 331 32.71 9.81 9.70
N GLY A 332 32.23 11.03 10.03
CA GLY A 332 32.93 12.29 9.74
C GLY A 332 32.61 12.91 8.38
N ASN A 333 31.65 12.31 7.65
CA ASN A 333 30.98 12.81 6.45
C ASN A 333 29.54 12.25 6.48
N ASN A 334 28.60 12.89 5.78
CA ASN A 334 27.26 12.32 5.61
C ASN A 334 27.34 11.11 4.67
N ASP A 335 27.00 9.93 5.17
CA ASP A 335 26.77 8.72 4.37
C ASP A 335 25.28 8.36 4.39
N ILE A 336 24.81 7.65 3.37
CA ILE A 336 23.45 7.09 3.36
C ILE A 336 23.46 5.76 4.10
N TYR A 337 22.58 5.63 5.06
CA TYR A 337 22.29 4.42 5.82
C TYR A 337 20.88 3.93 5.52
N MET A 338 20.68 2.64 5.77
CA MET A 338 19.39 1.98 5.63
C MET A 338 19.14 1.03 6.80
N ALA A 339 17.93 1.04 7.32
CA ALA A 339 17.39 0.01 8.20
C ALA A 339 16.44 -0.87 7.40
N THR A 340 16.67 -2.18 7.47
CA THR A 340 15.69 -3.18 7.04
C THR A 340 14.94 -3.68 8.27
N LEU A 341 13.62 -3.55 8.21
CA LEU A 341 12.72 -4.00 9.27
C LEU A 341 12.33 -5.45 9.04
N THR A 342 12.62 -6.27 10.03
CA THR A 342 12.28 -7.69 10.09
C THR A 342 11.59 -7.93 11.43
N TRP A 343 10.54 -8.71 11.53
CA TRP A 343 9.88 -8.96 12.81
C TRP A 343 10.38 -10.28 13.42
N ASP A 344 10.89 -10.24 14.65
CA ASP A 344 11.34 -11.45 15.33
C ASP A 344 10.17 -12.31 15.81
N GLU A 345 10.18 -13.55 15.34
CA GLU A 345 9.55 -14.78 15.84
C GLU A 345 9.19 -14.85 17.34
N GLU A 346 8.01 -15.41 17.62
CA GLU A 346 7.84 -16.46 18.63
C GLU A 346 8.84 -17.62 18.38
N PRO A 347 9.44 -18.24 19.40
CA PRO A 347 10.54 -19.19 19.22
C PRO A 347 10.20 -20.31 18.25
N SER A 348 11.26 -20.85 17.62
CA SER A 348 11.27 -22.04 16.78
C SER A 348 10.25 -23.11 17.22
N GLN A 349 9.42 -23.57 16.29
CA GLN A 349 8.76 -24.86 16.45
C GLN A 349 9.84 -25.95 16.51
N ASP A 350 10.08 -26.44 17.72
CA ASP A 350 10.41 -27.85 17.90
C ASP A 350 9.22 -28.65 17.37
N ASP A 351 9.49 -29.54 16.42
CA ASP A 351 8.60 -30.62 16.00
C ASP A 351 8.29 -31.52 17.20
N ASN A 352 7.36 -31.12 18.07
CA ASN A 352 6.74 -31.99 19.05
C ASN A 352 5.39 -31.42 19.53
N ASN A 353 4.35 -31.83 18.81
CA ASN A 353 3.07 -32.29 19.36
C ASN A 353 2.70 -31.74 20.75
N SER A 354 2.10 -30.55 20.79
CA SER A 354 1.17 -30.20 21.87
C SER A 354 0.08 -29.28 21.37
N ASN A 355 -1.17 -29.72 21.55
CA ASN A 355 -2.40 -28.93 21.43
C ASN A 355 -2.33 -27.66 22.31
N ASP A 356 -1.74 -26.58 21.80
CA ASP A 356 -1.86 -25.27 22.45
C ASP A 356 -3.09 -24.52 21.93
N SER A 357 -4.16 -24.61 22.70
CA SER A 357 -5.48 -24.05 22.44
C SER A 357 -5.60 -22.56 22.81
N ASN A 358 -4.56 -21.75 22.55
CA ASN A 358 -4.52 -20.32 22.94
C ASN A 358 -4.35 -19.32 21.77
N THR A 359 -4.63 -19.71 20.54
CA THR A 359 -4.57 -18.82 19.36
C THR A 359 -5.89 -18.06 19.05
N SER A 360 -6.92 -18.15 19.90
CA SER A 360 -8.27 -17.64 19.60
C SER A 360 -8.48 -16.13 19.80
N ASP A 361 -7.55 -15.40 20.42
CA ASP A 361 -7.85 -14.04 20.92
C ASP A 361 -7.76 -12.91 19.87
N ASN A 362 -7.31 -13.19 18.64
CA ASN A 362 -7.10 -12.16 17.60
C ASN A 362 -7.87 -12.38 16.28
N GLU A 363 -8.76 -13.38 16.20
CA GLU A 363 -9.59 -13.62 15.02
C GLU A 363 -10.94 -12.90 15.11
N ILE A 364 -11.29 -12.16 14.06
CA ILE A 364 -12.53 -11.40 13.98
C ILE A 364 -13.42 -12.06 12.93
N GLN A 365 -14.54 -12.64 13.39
CA GLN A 365 -15.60 -13.10 12.50
C GLN A 365 -16.33 -11.89 11.89
N ILE A 366 -16.30 -11.78 10.55
CA ILE A 366 -16.91 -10.69 9.79
C ILE A 366 -18.37 -11.01 9.48
N THR A 367 -18.66 -12.25 9.08
CA THR A 367 -20.02 -12.68 8.70
C THR A 367 -20.55 -13.73 9.68
N THR A 368 -21.84 -13.67 9.98
CA THR A 368 -22.54 -14.68 10.80
C THR A 368 -23.60 -15.47 10.03
N SER A 369 -23.69 -15.25 8.72
CA SER A 369 -24.74 -15.81 7.86
C SER A 369 -24.51 -17.26 7.44
N GLY A 370 -23.29 -17.80 7.55
CA GLY A 370 -22.98 -19.20 7.22
C GLY A 370 -23.07 -19.55 5.73
N SER A 371 -22.92 -18.58 4.85
CA SER A 371 -23.09 -18.78 3.40
C SER A 371 -22.21 -17.83 2.59
N ALA A 372 -21.01 -17.52 3.05
CA ALA A 372 -20.05 -16.64 2.37
C ALA A 372 -19.05 -17.43 1.51
N ASP A 373 -18.51 -16.81 0.46
CA ASP A 373 -17.51 -17.42 -0.43
C ASP A 373 -16.68 -16.34 -1.16
N GLY A 374 -15.44 -16.69 -1.55
CA GLY A 374 -14.55 -15.86 -2.36
C GLY A 374 -14.31 -14.44 -1.81
N PRO A 375 -13.68 -14.29 -0.63
CA PRO A 375 -13.39 -12.97 -0.08
C PRO A 375 -12.33 -12.22 -0.92
N SER A 376 -12.48 -10.91 -1.05
CA SER A 376 -11.44 -9.98 -1.53
C SER A 376 -11.41 -8.75 -0.62
N THR A 377 -10.24 -8.10 -0.48
CA THR A 377 -10.06 -6.99 0.46
C THR A 377 -9.24 -5.84 -0.14
N TYR A 378 -9.64 -4.60 0.14
CA TYR A 378 -8.89 -3.38 -0.18
C TYR A 378 -9.29 -2.25 0.75
N GLY A 379 -8.30 -1.54 1.33
CA GLY A 379 -8.57 -0.52 2.34
C GLY A 379 -9.41 -1.12 3.46
N ASP A 380 -10.41 -0.41 3.99
CA ASP A 380 -11.31 -0.93 5.04
C ASP A 380 -12.51 -1.75 4.53
N LYS A 381 -12.46 -2.24 3.28
CA LYS A 381 -13.58 -2.94 2.64
C LYS A 381 -13.23 -4.38 2.36
N ILE A 382 -14.14 -5.27 2.76
CA ILE A 382 -14.10 -6.70 2.46
C ILE A 382 -15.32 -6.98 1.57
N VAL A 383 -15.11 -7.59 0.41
CA VAL A 383 -16.18 -8.02 -0.49
C VAL A 383 -16.20 -9.53 -0.61
N TYR A 384 -17.39 -10.11 -0.80
CA TYR A 384 -17.58 -11.55 -0.87
C TYR A 384 -18.91 -11.91 -1.50
N ALA A 385 -18.99 -13.11 -2.05
CA ALA A 385 -20.22 -13.70 -2.53
C ALA A 385 -20.98 -14.35 -1.35
N SER A 386 -22.31 -14.35 -1.39
CA SER A 386 -23.10 -15.08 -0.40
C SER A 386 -24.46 -15.56 -0.91
N THR A 387 -24.80 -16.81 -0.59
CA THR A 387 -26.07 -17.47 -0.94
C THR A 387 -27.16 -17.31 0.12
N ARG A 388 -26.94 -16.50 1.17
CA ARG A 388 -27.86 -16.34 2.32
C ARG A 388 -29.29 -15.91 1.97
N ASN A 389 -29.51 -15.38 0.76
CA ASN A 389 -30.80 -14.92 0.27
C ASN A 389 -31.34 -15.77 -0.89
N GLY A 390 -30.88 -17.02 -1.01
CA GLY A 390 -31.29 -17.99 -2.05
C GLY A 390 -30.33 -18.00 -3.23
N ASN A 391 -30.17 -16.87 -3.91
CA ASN A 391 -29.19 -16.71 -5.00
C ASN A 391 -27.87 -16.15 -4.48
N THR A 392 -26.77 -16.41 -5.18
CA THR A 392 -25.46 -15.87 -4.84
C THR A 392 -25.40 -14.39 -5.19
N ASP A 393 -25.22 -13.53 -4.18
CA ASP A 393 -25.04 -12.09 -4.36
C ASP A 393 -23.70 -11.62 -3.79
N VAL A 394 -23.19 -10.52 -4.33
CA VAL A 394 -22.02 -9.83 -3.79
C VAL A 394 -22.44 -8.91 -2.65
N TYR A 395 -21.70 -9.00 -1.55
CA TYR A 395 -21.81 -8.13 -0.39
C TYR A 395 -20.49 -7.45 -0.12
N MET A 396 -20.57 -6.32 0.59
CA MET A 396 -19.44 -5.56 1.08
C MET A 396 -19.62 -5.31 2.56
N TYR A 397 -18.60 -5.63 3.36
CA TYR A 397 -18.45 -5.19 4.72
C TYR A 397 -17.48 -4.02 4.79
N ASP A 398 -17.96 -2.87 5.26
CA ASP A 398 -17.14 -1.69 5.53
C ASP A 398 -16.77 -1.66 7.01
N ARG A 399 -15.48 -1.83 7.32
CA ARG A 399 -14.96 -1.93 8.68
C ARG A 399 -15.04 -0.61 9.44
N THR A 400 -14.84 0.51 8.74
CA THR A 400 -14.88 1.85 9.32
C THR A 400 -16.27 2.14 9.91
N THR A 401 -17.32 1.76 9.18
CA THR A 401 -18.72 1.96 9.58
C THR A 401 -19.32 0.74 10.29
N LYS A 402 -18.61 -0.40 10.29
CA LYS A 402 -19.09 -1.72 10.72
C LYS A 402 -20.39 -2.12 10.03
N LYS A 403 -20.57 -1.68 8.79
CA LYS A 403 -21.81 -1.85 8.04
C LYS A 403 -21.61 -2.82 6.89
N GLU A 404 -22.49 -3.82 6.84
CA GLU A 404 -22.64 -4.71 5.72
C GLU A 404 -23.65 -4.14 4.70
N THR A 405 -23.32 -4.20 3.42
CA THR A 405 -24.14 -3.70 2.30
C THR A 405 -24.22 -4.76 1.22
N ARG A 406 -25.44 -5.10 0.78
CA ARG A 406 -25.68 -5.94 -0.41
C ARG A 406 -25.42 -5.11 -1.67
N ILE A 407 -24.48 -5.54 -2.50
CA ILE A 407 -24.06 -4.83 -3.72
C ILE A 407 -24.92 -5.27 -4.90
N THR A 408 -25.25 -6.56 -4.99
CA THR A 408 -26.08 -7.11 -6.07
C THR A 408 -27.38 -7.67 -5.54
N SER A 409 -28.41 -7.65 -6.38
CA SER A 409 -29.67 -8.35 -6.14
C SER A 409 -30.16 -8.96 -7.45
N SER A 410 -29.40 -9.91 -7.98
CA SER A 410 -29.69 -10.55 -9.27
C SER A 410 -30.42 -11.89 -9.07
N PRO A 411 -31.30 -12.31 -10.00
CA PRO A 411 -31.73 -13.70 -10.05
C PRO A 411 -30.55 -14.65 -10.36
N ASP A 412 -29.53 -14.16 -11.05
CA ASP A 412 -28.35 -14.93 -11.45
C ASP A 412 -27.30 -15.00 -10.33
N ALA A 413 -26.51 -16.07 -10.31
CA ALA A 413 -25.42 -16.20 -9.35
C ALA A 413 -24.29 -15.21 -9.67
N GLN A 414 -23.89 -14.42 -8.67
CA GLN A 414 -22.81 -13.44 -8.75
C GLN A 414 -21.60 -13.97 -7.99
N ARG A 415 -20.48 -14.20 -8.67
CA ARG A 415 -19.29 -14.88 -8.14
C ARG A 415 -18.00 -14.09 -8.34
N CYS A 416 -16.93 -14.59 -7.72
CA CYS A 416 -15.56 -14.10 -7.86
C CYS A 416 -15.46 -12.56 -7.70
N PRO A 417 -15.94 -11.97 -6.59
CA PRO A 417 -15.85 -10.54 -6.42
C PRO A 417 -14.42 -10.09 -6.14
N ALA A 418 -13.97 -9.03 -6.81
CA ALA A 418 -12.69 -8.38 -6.53
C ALA A 418 -12.88 -6.88 -6.28
N ILE A 419 -12.01 -6.26 -5.49
CA ILE A 419 -12.10 -4.84 -5.12
C ILE A 419 -10.76 -4.12 -5.26
N TYR A 420 -10.81 -2.91 -5.82
CA TYR A 420 -9.70 -1.94 -5.78
C TYR A 420 -10.26 -0.52 -5.67
N GLY A 421 -9.75 0.25 -4.70
CA GLY A 421 -10.28 1.59 -4.42
C GLY A 421 -11.77 1.56 -4.07
N ASN A 422 -12.57 2.28 -4.86
CA ASN A 422 -14.03 2.34 -4.72
C ASN A 422 -14.78 1.48 -5.75
N ARG A 423 -14.10 0.52 -6.39
CA ARG A 423 -14.68 -0.28 -7.47
C ARG A 423 -14.69 -1.76 -7.11
N ILE A 424 -15.87 -2.36 -7.21
CA ILE A 424 -16.09 -3.78 -7.01
C ILE A 424 -16.41 -4.37 -8.38
N VAL A 425 -15.70 -5.43 -8.77
CA VAL A 425 -15.99 -6.21 -9.98
C VAL A 425 -16.44 -7.60 -9.60
N TRP A 426 -17.26 -8.23 -10.43
CA TRP A 426 -17.71 -9.60 -10.21
C TRP A 426 -18.14 -10.25 -11.53
N GLN A 427 -18.20 -11.56 -11.50
CA GLN A 427 -18.73 -12.41 -12.55
C GLN A 427 -20.22 -12.65 -12.31
N ASP A 428 -21.01 -12.46 -13.36
CA ASP A 428 -22.41 -12.87 -13.42
C ASP A 428 -22.48 -14.19 -14.19
N ASP A 429 -22.97 -15.25 -13.54
CA ASP A 429 -23.09 -16.60 -14.10
C ASP A 429 -24.34 -16.81 -14.95
N GLY A 430 -25.20 -15.80 -15.11
CA GLY A 430 -26.48 -15.89 -15.86
C GLY A 430 -27.44 -16.99 -15.39
N GLY A 431 -28.62 -17.07 -16.02
CA GLY A 431 -29.67 -18.03 -15.67
C GLY A 431 -30.70 -18.25 -16.78
N GLU A 432 -31.50 -19.32 -16.67
CA GLU A 432 -32.59 -19.56 -17.64
C GLU A 432 -33.65 -18.45 -17.59
N ASP A 433 -33.76 -17.77 -16.45
CA ASP A 433 -34.79 -16.77 -16.14
C ASP A 433 -34.62 -15.45 -16.92
N ASP A 434 -33.43 -15.19 -17.48
CA ASP A 434 -33.13 -14.00 -18.29
C ASP A 434 -32.66 -14.32 -19.72
N GLY A 435 -32.76 -15.60 -20.12
CA GLY A 435 -32.44 -16.08 -21.45
C GLY A 435 -30.96 -16.31 -21.73
N TYR A 436 -30.13 -16.56 -20.71
CA TYR A 436 -28.68 -16.80 -20.82
C TYR A 436 -27.90 -15.60 -21.41
N THR A 437 -28.36 -14.36 -21.19
CA THR A 437 -27.81 -13.17 -21.88
C THR A 437 -26.91 -12.27 -21.01
N ASN A 438 -26.94 -12.43 -19.68
CA ASN A 438 -26.14 -11.63 -18.75
C ASN A 438 -24.84 -12.25 -18.25
N HIS A 439 -24.42 -13.42 -18.75
CA HIS A 439 -23.09 -13.93 -18.40
C HIS A 439 -22.01 -12.87 -18.67
N GLY A 440 -21.18 -12.51 -17.70
CA GLY A 440 -20.15 -11.51 -17.96
C GLY A 440 -19.59 -10.82 -16.74
N ILE A 441 -18.70 -9.86 -16.99
CA ILE A 441 -18.07 -9.08 -15.94
C ILE A 441 -18.84 -7.79 -15.76
N PHE A 442 -19.19 -7.51 -14.50
CA PHE A 442 -19.81 -6.25 -14.10
C PHE A 442 -18.93 -5.53 -13.09
N MET A 443 -19.15 -4.23 -12.99
CA MET A 443 -18.52 -3.36 -12.00
C MET A 443 -19.57 -2.50 -11.32
N TYR A 444 -19.33 -2.23 -10.04
CA TYR A 444 -20.04 -1.26 -9.23
C TYR A 444 -19.05 -0.25 -8.68
N ASP A 445 -19.27 1.03 -9.01
CA ASP A 445 -18.52 2.14 -8.44
C ASP A 445 -19.26 2.67 -7.21
N ILE A 446 -18.66 2.46 -6.03
CA ILE A 446 -19.21 2.83 -4.71
C ILE A 446 -19.38 4.35 -4.60
N SER A 447 -18.46 5.13 -5.18
CA SER A 447 -18.46 6.59 -5.06
C SER A 447 -19.61 7.23 -5.86
N THR A 448 -19.96 6.63 -6.99
CA THR A 448 -21.03 7.14 -7.88
C THR A 448 -22.33 6.35 -7.79
N ASN A 449 -22.33 5.22 -7.08
CA ASN A 449 -23.44 4.27 -7.01
C ASN A 449 -23.90 3.78 -8.40
N LYS A 450 -22.95 3.55 -9.31
CA LYS A 450 -23.23 3.13 -10.69
C LYS A 450 -22.75 1.70 -10.95
N LYS A 451 -23.68 0.86 -11.42
CA LYS A 451 -23.39 -0.46 -12.00
C LYS A 451 -23.15 -0.32 -13.51
N MET A 452 -22.12 -0.99 -14.03
CA MET A 452 -21.84 -1.08 -15.47
C MET A 452 -21.41 -2.49 -15.86
N ARG A 453 -21.75 -2.89 -17.09
CA ARG A 453 -21.21 -4.10 -17.71
C ARG A 453 -19.84 -3.78 -18.32
N ILE A 454 -18.85 -4.61 -18.04
CA ILE A 454 -17.47 -4.48 -18.51
C ILE A 454 -17.26 -5.34 -19.75
N SER A 455 -17.67 -6.61 -19.70
CA SER A 455 -17.50 -7.51 -20.85
C SER A 455 -18.55 -7.22 -21.94
N PRO A 456 -18.16 -7.20 -23.23
CA PRO A 456 -19.09 -6.90 -24.32
C PRO A 456 -20.11 -8.03 -24.58
N THR A 457 -19.80 -9.28 -24.20
CA THR A 457 -20.63 -10.45 -24.47
C THR A 457 -20.85 -11.32 -23.22
N GLY A 458 -21.75 -12.29 -23.37
CA GLY A 458 -21.79 -13.54 -22.61
C GLY A 458 -20.41 -14.19 -22.47
N LEU A 459 -20.16 -14.98 -21.43
CA LEU A 459 -19.00 -15.87 -21.30
C LEU A 459 -17.68 -15.20 -20.86
N ALA A 460 -17.69 -14.45 -19.77
CA ALA A 460 -16.47 -13.93 -19.16
C ALA A 460 -16.40 -14.30 -17.67
N TYR A 461 -15.20 -14.61 -17.19
CA TYR A 461 -14.96 -15.24 -15.90
C TYR A 461 -13.76 -14.64 -15.17
N ASP A 462 -13.70 -14.87 -13.85
CA ASP A 462 -12.55 -14.58 -12.97
C ASP A 462 -11.99 -13.15 -13.11
N PRO A 463 -12.78 -12.11 -12.79
CA PRO A 463 -12.32 -10.74 -12.92
C PRO A 463 -11.34 -10.36 -11.80
N ALA A 464 -10.27 -9.64 -12.18
CA ALA A 464 -9.39 -8.95 -11.25
C ALA A 464 -9.27 -7.46 -11.63
N ILE A 465 -8.98 -6.59 -10.66
CA ILE A 465 -8.94 -5.14 -10.86
C ILE A 465 -7.74 -4.50 -10.17
N TYR A 466 -7.05 -3.62 -10.89
CA TYR A 466 -6.02 -2.74 -10.33
C TYR A 466 -6.07 -1.39 -11.05
N GLY A 467 -6.15 -0.30 -10.28
CA GLY A 467 -6.25 1.05 -10.84
C GLY A 467 -7.48 1.22 -11.73
N ASN A 468 -7.23 1.60 -12.99
CA ASN A 468 -8.25 1.75 -14.04
C ASN A 468 -8.39 0.52 -14.95
N ARG A 469 -7.76 -0.61 -14.62
CA ARG A 469 -7.72 -1.80 -15.48
C ARG A 469 -8.42 -2.97 -14.82
N ILE A 470 -9.29 -3.63 -15.59
CA ILE A 470 -9.99 -4.85 -15.20
C ILE A 470 -9.52 -5.94 -16.16
N VAL A 471 -9.04 -7.06 -15.63
CA VAL A 471 -8.70 -8.24 -16.43
C VAL A 471 -9.67 -9.36 -16.14
N TYR A 472 -9.94 -10.20 -17.13
CA TYR A 472 -10.84 -11.35 -17.02
C TYR A 472 -10.55 -12.36 -18.14
N SER A 473 -10.98 -13.60 -17.93
CA SER A 473 -10.93 -14.63 -18.95
C SER A 473 -12.25 -14.66 -19.74
N SER A 474 -12.24 -15.08 -21.00
CA SER A 474 -13.47 -15.21 -21.80
C SER A 474 -13.35 -16.26 -22.89
N THR A 475 -14.41 -17.07 -23.04
CA THR A 475 -14.50 -18.14 -24.05
C THR A 475 -15.16 -17.70 -25.36
N ARG A 476 -15.44 -16.41 -25.51
CA ARG A 476 -16.22 -15.85 -26.63
C ARG A 476 -15.66 -16.13 -28.02
N ASN A 477 -14.35 -16.40 -28.13
CA ASN A 477 -13.65 -16.65 -29.39
C ASN A 477 -13.31 -18.14 -29.60
N GLY A 478 -13.96 -19.05 -28.86
CA GLY A 478 -13.80 -20.50 -28.97
C GLY A 478 -12.83 -21.09 -27.96
N ASN A 479 -11.73 -20.39 -27.65
CA ASN A 479 -10.82 -20.72 -26.56
C ASN A 479 -10.98 -19.72 -25.41
N THR A 480 -10.57 -20.11 -24.21
CA THR A 480 -10.51 -19.20 -23.06
C THR A 480 -9.29 -18.30 -23.19
N ASP A 481 -9.51 -17.01 -23.42
CA ASP A 481 -8.44 -16.01 -23.52
C ASP A 481 -8.57 -14.93 -22.44
N VAL A 482 -7.47 -14.29 -22.09
CA VAL A 482 -7.43 -13.15 -21.18
C VAL A 482 -7.69 -11.85 -21.95
N TYR A 483 -8.56 -11.03 -21.39
CA TYR A 483 -8.91 -9.69 -21.87
C TYR A 483 -8.66 -8.65 -20.79
N MET A 484 -8.37 -7.43 -21.21
CA MET A 484 -8.23 -6.27 -20.35
C MET A 484 -9.17 -5.16 -20.81
N TYR A 485 -9.97 -4.64 -19.89
CA TYR A 485 -10.77 -3.44 -20.08
C TYR A 485 -10.13 -2.27 -19.33
N ASP A 486 -9.84 -1.20 -20.07
CA ASP A 486 -9.32 0.04 -19.51
C ASP A 486 -10.47 1.04 -19.30
N LEU A 487 -10.76 1.37 -18.05
CA LEU A 487 -11.85 2.27 -17.64
C LEU A 487 -11.61 3.72 -18.07
N SER A 488 -10.35 4.14 -18.23
CA SER A 488 -10.01 5.51 -18.62
C SER A 488 -10.27 5.75 -20.10
N THR A 489 -9.91 4.77 -20.94
CA THR A 489 -10.10 4.83 -22.40
C THR A 489 -11.41 4.21 -22.87
N LYS A 490 -12.09 3.46 -21.99
CA LYS A 490 -13.27 2.64 -22.29
C LYS A 490 -13.02 1.61 -23.39
N LYS A 491 -11.77 1.17 -23.51
CA LYS A 491 -11.32 0.25 -24.55
C LYS A 491 -10.99 -1.11 -23.96
N GLU A 492 -11.45 -2.15 -24.64
CA GLU A 492 -11.06 -3.52 -24.37
C GLU A 492 -9.89 -3.93 -25.28
N THR A 493 -8.96 -4.70 -24.73
CA THR A 493 -7.81 -5.30 -25.44
C THR A 493 -7.75 -6.78 -25.13
N GLN A 494 -7.63 -7.62 -26.17
CA GLN A 494 -7.33 -9.05 -26.00
C GLN A 494 -5.84 -9.20 -25.71
N ILE A 495 -5.51 -9.87 -24.60
CA ILE A 495 -4.14 -10.04 -24.10
C ILE A 495 -3.54 -11.33 -24.64
N THR A 496 -4.32 -12.41 -24.66
CA THR A 496 -3.90 -13.71 -25.17
C THR A 496 -4.71 -14.11 -26.39
N SER A 497 -4.09 -14.89 -27.27
CA SER A 497 -4.78 -15.66 -28.30
C SER A 497 -4.09 -17.01 -28.36
N SER A 498 -4.54 -17.93 -27.51
CA SER A 498 -3.96 -19.27 -27.38
C SER A 498 -4.99 -20.35 -27.71
N PRO A 499 -4.59 -21.44 -28.38
CA PRO A 499 -5.33 -22.71 -28.38
C PRO A 499 -5.61 -23.24 -26.96
N ASP A 500 -4.64 -23.07 -26.06
CA ASP A 500 -4.78 -23.46 -24.65
C ASP A 500 -5.65 -22.50 -23.84
N ALA A 501 -6.40 -23.02 -22.87
CA ALA A 501 -7.23 -22.19 -22.02
C ALA A 501 -6.38 -21.31 -21.08
N GLN A 502 -6.66 -20.02 -21.06
CA GLN A 502 -5.95 -19.02 -20.26
C GLN A 502 -6.88 -18.54 -19.14
N THR A 503 -6.64 -18.99 -17.91
CA THR A 503 -7.54 -18.83 -16.75
C THR A 503 -6.86 -18.08 -15.60
N HIS A 504 -7.63 -17.72 -14.57
CA HIS A 504 -7.15 -17.06 -13.36
C HIS A 504 -6.27 -15.80 -13.61
N PRO A 505 -6.74 -14.82 -14.41
CA PRO A 505 -5.96 -13.62 -14.64
C PRO A 505 -5.96 -12.72 -13.41
N VAL A 506 -4.77 -12.26 -13.03
CA VAL A 506 -4.54 -11.26 -11.97
C VAL A 506 -3.74 -10.09 -12.53
N ILE A 507 -3.85 -8.91 -11.92
CA ILE A 507 -3.19 -7.69 -12.37
C ILE A 507 -2.62 -6.89 -11.20
N TYR A 508 -1.40 -6.39 -11.39
CA TYR A 508 -0.78 -5.39 -10.52
C TYR A 508 0.02 -4.42 -11.40
N GLU A 509 -0.23 -3.11 -11.22
CA GLU A 509 0.38 -2.05 -12.03
C GLU A 509 0.22 -2.29 -13.54
N ASN A 510 1.33 -2.55 -14.23
CA ASN A 510 1.41 -2.78 -15.66
C ASN A 510 1.54 -4.27 -16.04
N ARG A 511 1.38 -5.20 -15.09
CA ARG A 511 1.62 -6.63 -15.29
C ARG A 511 0.34 -7.44 -15.13
N ILE A 512 0.04 -8.24 -16.15
CA ILE A 512 -1.06 -9.19 -16.14
C ILE A 512 -0.45 -10.58 -16.07
N VAL A 513 -0.85 -11.37 -15.08
CA VAL A 513 -0.37 -12.74 -14.87
C VAL A 513 -1.56 -13.68 -14.98
N TRP A 514 -1.39 -14.84 -15.58
CA TRP A 514 -2.45 -15.84 -15.71
C TRP A 514 -1.90 -17.25 -15.72
N GLN A 515 -2.81 -18.20 -15.52
CA GLN A 515 -2.58 -19.62 -15.66
C GLN A 515 -2.89 -20.04 -17.11
N ASP A 516 -1.92 -20.66 -17.75
CA ASP A 516 -2.11 -21.41 -18.99
C ASP A 516 -2.44 -22.85 -18.61
N ASP A 517 -3.55 -23.39 -19.11
CA ASP A 517 -4.03 -24.73 -18.74
C ASP A 517 -3.44 -25.89 -19.55
N GLY A 518 -2.54 -25.58 -20.50
CA GLY A 518 -1.73 -26.54 -21.24
C GLY A 518 -2.44 -27.28 -22.38
N GLY A 519 -1.62 -27.70 -23.35
CA GLY A 519 -2.04 -28.36 -24.58
C GLY A 519 -0.86 -28.81 -25.44
N LYS A 520 -0.80 -28.47 -26.74
CA LYS A 520 0.30 -28.92 -27.64
C LYS A 520 0.88 -27.80 -28.51
N ASP A 521 0.47 -26.56 -28.25
CA ASP A 521 0.68 -25.37 -29.07
C ASP A 521 1.88 -24.53 -28.60
N ASP A 522 2.16 -24.47 -27.30
CA ASP A 522 3.25 -23.68 -26.70
C ASP A 522 4.52 -24.51 -26.39
N GLY A 523 4.48 -25.82 -26.67
CA GLY A 523 5.56 -26.77 -26.43
C GLY A 523 5.50 -27.47 -25.06
N TYR A 524 4.49 -27.16 -24.25
CA TYR A 524 4.23 -27.76 -22.94
C TYR A 524 2.89 -28.49 -22.94
N THR A 525 2.82 -29.59 -22.19
CA THR A 525 1.62 -30.44 -22.14
C THR A 525 0.69 -30.14 -20.98
N ASN A 526 1.19 -29.43 -19.96
CA ASN A 526 0.48 -29.17 -18.73
C ASN A 526 0.62 -27.71 -18.32
N HIS A 527 -0.13 -27.33 -17.28
CA HIS A 527 -0.31 -25.95 -16.83
C HIS A 527 0.99 -25.16 -16.59
N GLY A 528 0.95 -23.83 -16.82
CA GLY A 528 2.07 -22.94 -16.54
C GLY A 528 1.63 -21.52 -16.19
N ILE A 529 2.51 -20.74 -15.55
CA ILE A 529 2.23 -19.32 -15.26
C ILE A 529 2.90 -18.45 -16.32
N PHE A 530 2.12 -17.54 -16.90
CA PHE A 530 2.61 -16.56 -17.87
C PHE A 530 2.30 -15.14 -17.41
N MET A 531 3.07 -14.20 -17.92
CA MET A 531 2.91 -12.78 -17.68
C MET A 531 2.98 -12.00 -19.00
N TYR A 532 2.22 -10.91 -19.05
CA TYR A 532 2.26 -9.89 -20.07
C TYR A 532 2.53 -8.54 -19.41
N ASP A 533 3.61 -7.90 -19.83
CA ASP A 533 3.93 -6.53 -19.44
C ASP A 533 3.33 -5.56 -20.46
N ILE A 534 2.40 -4.71 -20.00
CA ILE A 534 1.60 -3.81 -20.84
C ILE A 534 2.47 -2.73 -21.49
N PHE A 535 3.51 -2.25 -20.80
CA PHE A 535 4.34 -1.15 -21.29
C PHE A 535 5.34 -1.62 -22.33
N THR A 536 5.94 -2.80 -22.11
CA THR A 536 6.91 -3.39 -23.04
C THR A 536 6.27 -4.26 -24.12
N ASN A 537 4.96 -4.53 -24.00
CA ASN A 537 4.20 -5.44 -24.88
C ASN A 537 4.84 -6.83 -24.98
N LYS A 538 5.36 -7.34 -23.86
CA LYS A 538 6.16 -8.57 -23.83
C LYS A 538 5.46 -9.66 -23.03
N LYS A 539 5.18 -10.79 -23.68
CA LYS A 539 4.74 -12.04 -23.05
C LYS A 539 5.96 -12.86 -22.60
N MET A 540 5.92 -13.42 -21.40
CA MET A 540 6.95 -14.33 -20.89
C MET A 540 6.34 -15.42 -20.01
N ARG A 541 6.96 -16.61 -20.02
CA ARG A 541 6.65 -17.66 -19.04
C ARG A 541 7.37 -17.36 -17.73
N ILE A 542 6.65 -17.48 -16.63
CA ILE A 542 7.11 -17.23 -15.27
C ILE A 542 7.49 -18.54 -14.58
N SER A 543 6.65 -19.56 -14.68
CA SER A 543 6.97 -20.86 -14.10
C SER A 543 8.04 -21.56 -14.94
N PRO A 544 9.23 -21.91 -14.38
CA PRO A 544 10.26 -22.64 -15.12
C PRO A 544 9.81 -24.05 -15.52
N THR A 545 8.89 -24.63 -14.73
CA THR A 545 8.33 -25.96 -14.94
C THR A 545 6.83 -25.90 -15.22
N GLU A 546 6.29 -27.04 -15.66
CA GLU A 546 4.84 -27.25 -15.78
C GLU A 546 4.17 -27.46 -14.41
N LEU A 547 2.84 -27.68 -14.45
CA LEU A 547 1.97 -27.95 -13.31
C LEU A 547 1.91 -26.80 -12.30
N ALA A 548 1.83 -25.56 -12.78
CA ALA A 548 1.71 -24.36 -11.95
C ALA A 548 0.31 -23.75 -12.04
N TYR A 549 -0.25 -23.31 -10.89
CA TYR A 549 -1.64 -22.92 -10.74
C TYR A 549 -1.83 -21.68 -9.86
N GLU A 550 -2.99 -21.03 -9.98
CA GLU A 550 -3.50 -19.99 -9.07
C GLU A 550 -2.47 -18.86 -8.78
N PRO A 551 -2.08 -18.07 -9.79
CA PRO A 551 -1.07 -17.03 -9.59
C PRO A 551 -1.62 -15.83 -8.82
N ALA A 552 -0.76 -15.21 -8.01
CA ALA A 552 -0.96 -13.88 -7.44
C ALA A 552 0.30 -13.01 -7.63
N ILE A 553 0.15 -11.69 -7.67
CA ILE A 553 1.25 -10.76 -7.96
C ILE A 553 1.22 -9.52 -7.06
N TYR A 554 2.38 -9.12 -6.56
CA TYR A 554 2.62 -7.83 -5.92
C TYR A 554 4.06 -7.37 -6.19
N GLY A 555 4.22 -6.14 -6.68
CA GLY A 555 5.52 -5.58 -7.06
C GLY A 555 6.25 -6.47 -8.07
N ASN A 556 7.48 -6.85 -7.75
CA ASN A 556 8.33 -7.73 -8.57
C ASN A 556 8.16 -9.23 -8.29
N ARG A 557 7.15 -9.64 -7.52
CA ARG A 557 7.00 -11.02 -7.07
C ARG A 557 5.69 -11.62 -7.53
N ILE A 558 5.78 -12.80 -8.13
CA ILE A 558 4.65 -13.62 -8.54
C ILE A 558 4.68 -14.90 -7.72
N VAL A 559 3.60 -15.20 -7.02
CA VAL A 559 3.44 -16.46 -6.27
C VAL A 559 2.44 -17.35 -6.96
N TYR A 560 2.60 -18.66 -6.86
CA TYR A 560 1.71 -19.66 -7.46
C TYR A 560 1.88 -20.99 -6.74
N SER A 561 0.87 -21.85 -6.84
CA SER A 561 0.98 -23.24 -6.38
C SER A 561 1.53 -24.13 -7.50
N ASN A 562 2.21 -25.22 -7.17
CA ASN A 562 2.77 -26.15 -8.15
C ASN A 562 2.84 -27.59 -7.64
N THR A 563 2.48 -28.57 -8.47
CA THR A 563 2.40 -30.00 -8.11
C THR A 563 3.54 -30.88 -8.63
N ARG A 564 4.59 -30.29 -9.21
CA ARG A 564 5.70 -31.00 -9.86
C ARG A 564 6.46 -31.99 -8.97
N ASN A 565 6.43 -31.79 -7.66
CA ASN A 565 7.13 -32.64 -6.68
C ASN A 565 6.23 -33.72 -6.07
N GLY A 566 5.03 -33.94 -6.62
CA GLY A 566 4.07 -34.93 -6.13
C GLY A 566 3.04 -34.37 -5.14
N ASN A 567 3.42 -33.34 -4.38
CA ASN A 567 2.53 -32.55 -3.51
C ASN A 567 2.37 -31.13 -4.05
N THR A 568 1.30 -30.44 -3.65
CA THR A 568 1.07 -29.04 -4.04
C THR A 568 1.84 -28.13 -3.09
N ASP A 569 2.80 -27.37 -3.61
CA ASP A 569 3.58 -26.41 -2.85
C ASP A 569 3.47 -25.01 -3.44
N VAL A 570 3.69 -23.98 -2.62
CA VAL A 570 3.74 -22.58 -3.03
C VAL A 570 5.16 -22.22 -3.46
N TYR A 571 5.26 -21.54 -4.61
CA TYR A 571 6.50 -21.03 -5.18
C TYR A 571 6.38 -19.52 -5.39
N MET A 572 7.51 -18.84 -5.33
CA MET A 572 7.65 -17.44 -5.63
C MET A 572 8.67 -17.26 -6.75
N TYR A 573 8.30 -16.54 -7.80
CA TYR A 573 9.21 -16.07 -8.83
C TYR A 573 9.47 -14.57 -8.67
N ASP A 574 10.74 -14.22 -8.53
CA ASP A 574 11.19 -12.84 -8.45
C ASP A 574 11.61 -12.35 -9.84
N LEU A 575 10.89 -11.35 -10.35
CA LEU A 575 11.08 -10.78 -11.69
C LEU A 575 12.39 -10.00 -11.82
N SER A 576 12.91 -9.44 -10.73
CA SER A 576 14.16 -8.66 -10.73
C SER A 576 15.38 -9.58 -10.87
N THR A 577 15.39 -10.67 -10.09
CA THR A 577 16.49 -11.64 -10.08
C THR A 577 16.31 -12.78 -11.07
N LYS A 578 15.09 -12.94 -11.63
CA LYS A 578 14.66 -14.07 -12.48
C LYS A 578 14.85 -15.42 -11.79
N LYS A 579 14.68 -15.44 -10.47
CA LYS A 579 14.86 -16.63 -9.64
C LYS A 579 13.52 -17.11 -9.09
N GLU A 580 13.28 -18.41 -9.21
CA GLU A 580 12.21 -19.11 -8.52
C GLU A 580 12.71 -19.61 -7.15
N THR A 581 11.87 -19.49 -6.12
CA THR A 581 12.10 -19.98 -4.76
C THR A 581 10.89 -20.79 -4.31
N GLN A 582 11.12 -22.01 -3.83
CA GLN A 582 10.10 -22.82 -3.18
C GLN A 582 9.82 -22.24 -1.79
N ILE A 583 8.57 -21.85 -1.51
CA ILE A 583 8.17 -21.24 -0.24
C ILE A 583 7.74 -22.31 0.76
N THR A 584 7.03 -23.33 0.29
CA THR A 584 6.59 -24.46 1.11
C THR A 584 7.18 -25.76 0.62
N ASN A 585 7.38 -26.69 1.55
CA ASN A 585 7.75 -28.07 1.25
C ASN A 585 7.03 -28.96 2.27
N SER A 586 5.71 -29.05 2.15
CA SER A 586 4.84 -29.76 3.10
C SER A 586 4.40 -31.11 2.53
N PRO A 587 4.15 -32.14 3.37
CA PRO A 587 3.39 -33.31 2.94
C PRO A 587 1.95 -32.94 2.53
N ASP A 588 1.40 -31.89 3.14
CA ASP A 588 0.05 -31.38 2.89
C ASP A 588 -0.03 -30.49 1.64
N ALA A 589 -1.19 -30.42 0.99
CA ALA A 589 -1.36 -29.57 -0.17
C ALA A 589 -1.50 -28.10 0.23
N GLN A 590 -0.59 -27.27 -0.29
CA GLN A 590 -0.52 -25.83 -0.08
C GLN A 590 -1.15 -25.12 -1.29
N ARG A 591 -2.30 -24.48 -1.11
CA ARG A 591 -3.14 -23.92 -2.19
C ARG A 591 -3.49 -22.46 -1.99
N SER A 592 -3.99 -21.83 -3.06
CA SER A 592 -4.53 -20.46 -3.07
C SER A 592 -3.58 -19.42 -2.46
N PRO A 593 -2.36 -19.29 -2.99
CA PRO A 593 -1.42 -18.31 -2.48
C PRO A 593 -1.86 -16.88 -2.83
N ALA A 594 -1.71 -15.96 -1.89
CA ALA A 594 -1.86 -14.52 -2.11
C ALA A 594 -0.63 -13.77 -1.56
N ILE A 595 -0.34 -12.59 -2.10
CA ILE A 595 0.85 -11.80 -1.73
C ILE A 595 0.54 -10.32 -1.57
N TYR A 596 1.08 -9.70 -0.53
CA TYR A 596 1.11 -8.24 -0.36
C TYR A 596 2.37 -7.81 0.39
N GLY A 597 3.14 -6.88 -0.18
CA GLY A 597 4.42 -6.48 0.37
C GLY A 597 5.40 -7.64 0.42
N ASN A 598 5.92 -7.92 1.62
CA ASN A 598 6.80 -9.05 1.90
C ASN A 598 6.06 -10.29 2.41
N ARG A 599 4.73 -10.33 2.38
CA ARG A 599 3.97 -11.43 3.00
C ARG A 599 3.24 -12.26 1.95
N ILE A 600 3.50 -13.56 1.98
CA ILE A 600 2.80 -14.58 1.19
C ILE A 600 1.88 -15.33 2.15
N VAL A 601 0.61 -15.48 1.82
CA VAL A 601 -0.34 -16.30 2.59
C VAL A 601 -0.85 -17.43 1.71
N TRP A 602 -1.21 -18.56 2.30
CA TRP A 602 -1.78 -19.69 1.58
C TRP A 602 -2.61 -20.55 2.52
N GLN A 603 -3.43 -21.40 1.91
CA GLN A 603 -4.17 -22.45 2.61
C GLN A 603 -3.34 -23.73 2.64
N ASP A 604 -3.30 -24.36 3.81
CA ASP A 604 -2.83 -25.73 4.02
C ASP A 604 -4.05 -26.65 4.21
N ASP A 605 -4.13 -27.79 3.53
CA ASP A 605 -5.27 -28.73 3.65
C ASP A 605 -5.12 -29.77 4.79
N GLY A 606 -3.97 -29.78 5.47
CA GLY A 606 -3.68 -30.59 6.65
C GLY A 606 -3.55 -32.10 6.45
N GLY A 607 -3.76 -32.62 5.24
CA GLY A 607 -3.50 -34.02 4.88
C GLY A 607 -4.22 -35.11 5.70
N GLU A 608 -4.10 -36.37 5.27
CA GLU A 608 -4.55 -37.52 6.07
C GLU A 608 -3.49 -37.99 7.07
N ASP A 609 -2.22 -37.64 6.84
CA ASP A 609 -1.04 -38.12 7.56
C ASP A 609 -0.92 -37.55 8.98
N ASP A 610 -1.48 -36.37 9.24
CA ASP A 610 -1.60 -35.81 10.58
C ASP A 610 -3.04 -35.80 11.14
N GLY A 611 -4.02 -36.30 10.37
CA GLY A 611 -5.43 -36.30 10.75
C GLY A 611 -6.14 -34.95 10.57
N PHE A 612 -5.75 -34.14 9.57
CA PHE A 612 -6.29 -32.82 9.23
C PHE A 612 -6.03 -31.74 10.30
N THR A 613 -5.08 -31.94 11.20
CA THR A 613 -4.80 -31.04 12.33
C THR A 613 -4.09 -29.75 11.90
N ASN A 614 -3.34 -29.80 10.80
CA ASN A 614 -2.65 -28.64 10.23
C ASN A 614 -3.46 -27.83 9.22
N HIS A 615 -4.69 -28.22 8.88
CA HIS A 615 -5.50 -27.47 7.93
C HIS A 615 -5.71 -26.04 8.45
N GLY A 616 -5.35 -25.03 7.65
CA GLY A 616 -5.47 -23.65 8.09
C GLY A 616 -4.88 -22.66 7.11
N ILE A 617 -4.86 -21.39 7.53
CA ILE A 617 -4.15 -20.34 6.82
C ILE A 617 -2.77 -20.20 7.42
N PHE A 618 -1.76 -20.14 6.56
CA PHE A 618 -0.39 -19.86 6.92
C PHE A 618 0.10 -18.61 6.18
N MET A 619 1.15 -18.02 6.73
CA MET A 619 1.85 -16.90 6.15
C MET A 619 3.35 -17.18 6.16
N TYR A 620 4.04 -16.67 5.15
CA TYR A 620 5.48 -16.58 5.05
C TYR A 620 5.85 -15.11 4.85
N ASP A 621 6.66 -14.57 5.75
CA ASP A 621 7.25 -13.25 5.58
C ASP A 621 8.62 -13.38 4.93
N ILE A 622 8.74 -12.85 3.72
CA ILE A 622 9.92 -12.87 2.87
C ILE A 622 11.08 -12.09 3.51
N SER A 623 10.79 -11.01 4.24
CA SER A 623 11.82 -10.18 4.87
C SER A 623 12.50 -10.93 6.01
N THR A 624 11.75 -11.78 6.71
CA THR A 624 12.23 -12.51 7.87
C THR A 624 12.56 -13.98 7.57
N ASN A 625 12.08 -14.51 6.44
CA ASN A 625 12.11 -15.93 6.08
C ASN A 625 11.33 -16.83 7.07
N LYS A 626 10.25 -16.30 7.68
CA LYS A 626 9.50 -16.97 8.77
C LYS A 626 8.12 -17.42 8.31
N LYS A 627 7.75 -18.67 8.62
CA LYS A 627 6.41 -19.24 8.42
C LYS A 627 5.62 -19.18 9.73
N MET A 628 4.36 -18.75 9.69
CA MET A 628 3.47 -18.73 10.84
C MET A 628 2.06 -19.21 10.50
N ARG A 629 1.38 -19.87 11.44
CA ARG A 629 -0.05 -20.20 11.33
C ARG A 629 -0.89 -18.97 11.70
N ILE A 630 -1.81 -18.62 10.82
CA ILE A 630 -2.70 -17.46 10.94
C ILE A 630 -4.04 -17.88 11.53
N SER A 631 -4.62 -18.98 11.03
CA SER A 631 -5.91 -19.46 11.53
C SER A 631 -5.78 -20.30 12.80
N SER A 632 -6.68 -20.08 13.76
CA SER A 632 -6.80 -20.85 15.00
C SER A 632 -7.49 -22.20 14.77
N SER A 633 -8.27 -22.32 13.69
CA SER A 633 -9.10 -23.47 13.37
C SER A 633 -8.66 -24.22 12.11
N GLY A 634 -9.12 -25.47 12.06
CA GLY A 634 -8.77 -26.52 11.09
C GLY A 634 -9.46 -26.48 9.73
N LEU A 635 -10.22 -25.44 9.39
CA LEU A 635 -11.09 -25.44 8.19
C LEU A 635 -11.13 -24.06 7.54
N ALA A 636 -9.95 -23.55 7.23
CA ALA A 636 -9.77 -22.19 6.73
C ALA A 636 -9.27 -22.22 5.27
N TYR A 637 -9.92 -21.44 4.41
CA TYR A 637 -9.79 -21.51 2.95
C TYR A 637 -9.61 -20.13 2.32
N GLN A 638 -9.04 -20.12 1.11
CA GLN A 638 -8.99 -18.94 0.22
C GLN A 638 -8.52 -17.65 0.92
N PRO A 639 -7.29 -17.62 1.48
CA PRO A 639 -6.80 -16.43 2.13
C PRO A 639 -6.51 -15.33 1.12
N VAL A 640 -6.84 -14.10 1.48
CA VAL A 640 -6.44 -12.89 0.77
C VAL A 640 -5.77 -11.94 1.75
N ILE A 641 -4.78 -11.18 1.26
CA ILE A 641 -4.00 -10.26 2.08
C ILE A 641 -3.98 -8.86 1.46
N TYR A 642 -4.20 -7.85 2.29
CA TYR A 642 -3.99 -6.45 1.92
C TYR A 642 -3.55 -5.66 3.15
N ASP A 643 -2.49 -4.87 2.99
CA ASP A 643 -1.85 -4.19 4.11
C ASP A 643 -1.47 -5.23 5.18
N ASN A 644 -1.82 -5.01 6.44
CA ASN A 644 -1.55 -5.92 7.55
C ASN A 644 -2.73 -6.83 7.90
N ARG A 645 -3.62 -7.10 6.93
CA ARG A 645 -4.84 -7.88 7.17
C ARG A 645 -4.89 -9.09 6.28
N ILE A 646 -5.16 -10.22 6.91
CA ILE A 646 -5.45 -11.47 6.23
C ILE A 646 -6.92 -11.78 6.46
N VAL A 647 -7.65 -12.01 5.37
CA VAL A 647 -9.06 -12.36 5.37
C VAL A 647 -9.18 -13.74 4.74
N TRP A 648 -9.99 -14.61 5.31
CA TRP A 648 -10.17 -15.96 4.80
C TRP A 648 -11.59 -16.46 5.06
N LEU A 649 -11.93 -17.56 4.41
CA LEU A 649 -13.17 -18.29 4.63
C LEU A 649 -12.96 -19.37 5.68
N TYR A 650 -13.89 -19.53 6.61
CA TYR A 650 -14.00 -20.68 7.49
C TYR A 650 -15.25 -21.48 7.12
N ASP A 651 -15.11 -22.77 6.83
CA ASP A 651 -16.22 -23.65 6.42
C ASP A 651 -16.24 -24.93 7.26
N ASP A 652 -17.24 -25.07 8.14
CA ASP A 652 -17.42 -26.25 8.99
C ASP A 652 -18.23 -27.40 8.32
N GLY A 653 -18.49 -27.28 7.01
CA GLY A 653 -19.31 -28.19 6.21
C GLY A 653 -20.81 -27.91 6.31
N TYR A 654 -21.23 -27.03 7.22
CA TYR A 654 -22.61 -26.57 7.35
C TYR A 654 -22.75 -25.06 7.15
N ASN A 655 -21.74 -24.29 7.54
CA ASN A 655 -21.71 -22.84 7.50
C ASN A 655 -20.36 -22.34 6.98
N SER A 656 -20.41 -21.47 5.98
CA SER A 656 -19.23 -20.77 5.48
C SER A 656 -19.24 -19.29 5.91
N ASN A 657 -18.22 -18.84 6.64
CA ASN A 657 -18.14 -17.49 7.20
C ASN A 657 -16.78 -16.85 6.95
N ILE A 658 -16.73 -15.53 6.83
CA ILE A 658 -15.49 -14.80 6.66
C ILE A 658 -14.92 -14.42 8.01
N TYR A 659 -13.62 -14.67 8.15
CA TYR A 659 -12.81 -14.30 9.28
C TYR A 659 -11.67 -13.40 8.81
N MET A 660 -11.14 -12.64 9.75
CA MET A 660 -10.01 -11.76 9.53
C MET A 660 -9.10 -11.77 10.74
N ARG A 661 -7.80 -11.59 10.50
CA ARG A 661 -6.80 -11.30 11.52
C ARG A 661 -5.93 -10.15 11.07
N GLU A 662 -5.65 -9.27 12.02
CA GLU A 662 -4.64 -8.23 11.87
C GLU A 662 -3.31 -8.78 12.37
N ILE A 663 -2.27 -8.56 11.59
CA ILE A 663 -0.89 -8.98 11.87
C ILE A 663 0.02 -7.77 12.06
#